data_AF-A0A8S9IEI5-F1
#
_entry.id   AF-A0A8S9IEI5-F1
#
_cell.length_a   1.000
_cell.length_b   1.000
_cell.length_c   1.000
_cell.angle_alpha   90.00
_cell.angle_beta   90.00
_cell.angle_gamma   90.00
#
_symmetry.space_group_name_H-M   'P 1'
#
loop_
_entity.id
_entity.type
_entity.pdbx_description
1 polymer ?
#
loop_
_entity_poly.entity_id
_entity_poly.type
_entity_poly.pdbx_seq_one_letter_code
_entity_poly.pdbx_strand_id
1 'polypeptide(L)'
;MAAFATKQSMLLLSSSLLLLIGVSTGSFYDNFDITWGDGRANIFESGHLLTCTLDKISGSGFQSKKEYLFGKIDMKMKLVAGNSAGTVTAYYGNVTGQPYVLHTNVFTGGKGNREMQFYLWFDPTADFHTYTVLWNPLNIIFLVDGIPIRVFKNNEAHGVAYPKSQPMKIYSSLWEADDWATQEENGLSYAPDQILVSNGAKQSLLQAVLAVCSPGDEVIIPAPYWVSYTEQARLADATPVIIPTKISDNFLLDPKDLESKLTEKSRLLILCSPSNPTGSVYPKSLLEEIARIVAKHPKLMVLSDEIYEHIIYAPATHTSFASLPNMYERTLTVNGFSKAFAMTGWRLGYLAGPKHIVAACSKLQGQVSSGASSIAQKAGVAALGLGKAGGETVAEMVKAYRERRDFLVKNFREMEGVKISEPQGAFYLFIDFSAYYGSEAEGFGLIKDSSSLALYFLDKFQVAMVPGDAFGDDTCIRISYATSLDVLRAAVVKIKKALEPLRATAGINAIRDGFTRYSLNAGITELREAICRKLEEENGLSYAPDQILVSNGAKQSLLQAVLAVCSPGDEVIIPAPYWVSYTEQARLADATPVIIPTKISDNFLLNPKDLESKLTEKSRLLILCSPSNPTGSVYPKSLLEEIARIVAKHPRIMVLSDEIYEHIIYAPATHTSFASLPDMYERTLTVNGFSKAFAMTGWRLGYLAGPKHIVAACSKLQGQVSSGASSIAQKAGVAALGLGKAGGETVAEMVKAYRERRDFLVKNFREMEGVKISEPQGAFYLFIDFSAYYGSEAEGFGLIKDSSSLALYFLDKFQVAMVPGDAFGDDTCIRISYATSLDVLRAAVVKIKKALEPLRATVSV
;
A
#
# COMPACT_ATOMS: atom_id res chain seq x y z
N MET A 1 -95.28 14.79 35.34
CA MET A 1 -95.86 13.70 36.16
C MET A 1 -94.73 12.73 36.46
N ALA A 2 -94.18 12.79 37.67
CA ALA A 2 -94.27 11.73 38.69
C ALA A 2 -93.38 10.51 38.34
N ALA A 3 -92.14 10.44 38.86
CA ALA A 3 -91.74 9.97 40.20
C ALA A 3 -91.99 8.45 40.37
N PHE A 4 -90.99 7.63 40.71
CA PHE A 4 -90.45 7.53 42.08
C PHE A 4 -88.98 7.09 42.20
N ALA A 5 -88.46 7.15 43.43
CA ALA A 5 -87.11 6.81 43.89
C ALA A 5 -87.17 6.30 45.37
N THR A 6 -86.18 5.71 46.04
CA THR A 6 -84.73 5.49 45.77
C THR A 6 -84.18 4.35 46.67
N LYS A 7 -82.91 3.94 46.44
CA LYS A 7 -81.93 3.44 47.46
C LYS A 7 -82.13 2.10 48.22
N GLN A 8 -81.15 1.21 48.03
CA GLN A 8 -80.27 0.59 49.06
C GLN A 8 -80.84 0.08 50.41
N SER A 9 -80.74 -1.24 50.68
CA SER A 9 -79.71 -1.85 51.58
C SER A 9 -80.09 -3.22 52.20
N MET A 10 -79.20 -4.21 52.03
CA MET A 10 -78.80 -5.29 52.97
C MET A 10 -79.81 -5.90 53.99
N LEU A 11 -80.08 -7.23 53.89
CA LEU A 11 -79.37 -8.29 54.66
C LEU A 11 -79.84 -9.74 54.27
N LEU A 12 -78.88 -10.69 54.28
CA LEU A 12 -78.93 -12.17 54.53
C LEU A 12 -80.31 -12.90 54.51
N LEU A 13 -80.51 -14.03 53.81
CA LEU A 13 -79.87 -15.34 54.08
C LEU A 13 -80.04 -16.39 52.95
N SER A 14 -78.97 -17.18 52.74
CA SER A 14 -78.91 -18.58 52.27
C SER A 14 -79.96 -19.19 51.32
N SER A 15 -79.56 -19.44 50.07
CA SER A 15 -79.90 -20.69 49.35
C SER A 15 -78.77 -21.07 48.37
N SER A 16 -77.72 -21.71 48.90
CA SER A 16 -76.56 -22.16 48.14
C SER A 16 -76.89 -23.40 47.30
N LEU A 17 -77.32 -23.18 46.06
CA LEU A 17 -77.37 -24.24 45.05
C LEU A 17 -75.97 -24.44 44.45
N LEU A 18 -75.14 -25.20 45.17
CA LEU A 18 -73.84 -25.68 44.68
C LEU A 18 -74.08 -26.67 43.52
N LEU A 19 -74.12 -26.13 42.29
CA LEU A 19 -73.89 -26.92 41.08
C LEU A 19 -72.43 -27.39 41.12
N LEU A 20 -72.24 -28.58 41.70
CA LEU A 20 -71.04 -29.38 41.58
C LEU A 20 -70.82 -29.74 40.11
N ILE A 21 -70.21 -28.83 39.36
CA ILE A 21 -69.52 -29.17 38.13
C ILE A 21 -68.37 -30.08 38.56
N GLY A 22 -68.56 -31.39 38.41
CA GLY A 22 -67.53 -32.36 38.69
C GLY A 22 -66.32 -32.07 37.82
N VAL A 23 -65.25 -31.55 38.43
CA VAL A 23 -63.94 -31.46 37.79
C VAL A 23 -63.47 -32.90 37.60
N SER A 24 -63.71 -33.45 36.41
CA SER A 24 -63.02 -34.66 35.98
C SER A 24 -61.53 -34.34 35.95
N THR A 25 -60.79 -34.88 36.92
CA THR A 25 -59.33 -34.92 36.88
C THR A 25 -58.92 -35.89 35.77
N GLY A 26 -58.95 -35.38 34.53
CA GLY A 26 -58.65 -36.17 33.35
C GLY A 26 -57.24 -36.74 33.42
N SER A 27 -57.12 -38.06 33.25
CA SER A 27 -55.85 -38.72 33.01
C SER A 27 -55.37 -38.44 31.59
N PHE A 28 -54.09 -38.12 31.43
CA PHE A 28 -53.43 -38.00 30.14
C PHE A 28 -53.49 -39.31 29.34
N TYR A 29 -53.48 -40.48 29.98
CA TYR A 29 -53.63 -41.77 29.31
C TYR A 29 -54.99 -41.90 28.60
N ASP A 30 -56.07 -41.52 29.27
CA ASP A 30 -57.43 -41.73 28.77
C ASP A 30 -57.87 -40.65 27.76
N ASN A 31 -57.30 -39.45 27.86
CA ASN A 31 -57.81 -38.27 27.16
C ASN A 31 -56.88 -37.72 26.08
N PHE A 32 -55.63 -38.18 25.99
CA PHE A 32 -54.64 -37.68 25.05
C PHE A 32 -53.86 -38.80 24.37
N ASP A 33 -53.36 -38.52 23.16
CA ASP A 33 -52.39 -39.33 22.43
C ASP A 33 -51.07 -38.55 22.34
N ILE A 34 -49.95 -39.24 22.57
CA ILE A 34 -48.62 -38.72 22.20
C ILE A 34 -48.52 -38.84 20.67
N THR A 35 -48.30 -37.71 20.01
CA THR A 35 -48.33 -37.60 18.53
C THR A 35 -46.95 -37.54 17.90
N TRP A 36 -45.92 -37.18 18.67
CA TRP A 36 -44.57 -36.94 18.16
C TRP A 36 -43.54 -37.00 19.29
N GLY A 37 -42.32 -37.45 18.97
CA GLY A 37 -41.14 -37.23 19.81
C GLY A 37 -40.35 -38.46 20.27
N ASP A 38 -40.59 -39.65 19.73
CA ASP A 38 -39.73 -40.85 19.90
C ASP A 38 -39.33 -41.17 21.37
N GLY A 39 -40.30 -41.12 22.29
CA GLY A 39 -40.07 -41.37 23.72
C GLY A 39 -39.66 -40.15 24.56
N ARG A 40 -39.57 -38.94 23.97
CA ARG A 40 -39.32 -37.68 24.69
C ARG A 40 -40.59 -37.07 25.33
N ALA A 41 -41.78 -37.61 25.05
CA ALA A 41 -43.00 -37.34 25.81
C ALA A 41 -43.32 -38.53 26.72
N ASN A 42 -43.52 -38.29 28.02
CA ASN A 42 -43.78 -39.33 29.01
C ASN A 42 -44.86 -38.90 30.01
N ILE A 43 -45.80 -39.81 30.27
CA ILE A 43 -46.88 -39.61 31.25
C ILE A 43 -46.46 -40.26 32.57
N PHE A 44 -46.57 -39.50 33.66
CA PHE A 44 -46.21 -39.87 35.03
C PHE A 44 -47.40 -39.65 35.97
N GLU A 45 -47.21 -39.94 37.26
CA GLU A 45 -48.16 -39.66 38.35
C GLU A 45 -49.58 -40.18 38.06
N SER A 46 -49.67 -41.47 37.67
CA SER A 46 -50.92 -42.17 37.30
C SER A 46 -51.77 -41.46 36.23
N GLY A 47 -51.16 -40.62 35.40
CA GLY A 47 -51.85 -39.88 34.33
C GLY A 47 -52.03 -38.40 34.61
N HIS A 48 -51.53 -37.85 35.71
CA HIS A 48 -51.73 -36.43 36.05
C HIS A 48 -50.60 -35.49 35.63
N LEU A 49 -49.42 -36.03 35.29
CA LEU A 49 -48.28 -35.26 34.79
C LEU A 49 -47.86 -35.77 33.40
N LEU A 50 -47.65 -34.86 32.45
CA LEU A 50 -47.05 -35.14 31.15
C LEU A 50 -45.83 -34.25 30.97
N THR A 51 -44.65 -34.85 30.80
CA THR A 51 -43.43 -34.10 30.43
C THR A 51 -43.20 -34.21 28.93
N CYS A 52 -42.95 -33.08 28.28
CA CYS A 52 -42.47 -33.02 26.90
C CYS A 52 -41.04 -32.47 26.88
N THR A 53 -40.06 -33.36 26.71
CA THR A 53 -38.64 -32.99 26.63
C THR A 53 -38.27 -32.66 25.17
N LEU A 54 -37.24 -31.84 25.02
CA LEU A 54 -36.63 -31.48 23.74
C LEU A 54 -35.09 -31.53 23.86
N ASP A 55 -34.42 -31.64 22.73
CA ASP A 55 -32.97 -31.63 22.60
C ASP A 55 -32.55 -30.71 21.44
N LYS A 56 -31.24 -30.57 21.17
CA LYS A 56 -30.69 -29.65 20.17
C LYS A 56 -31.25 -29.82 18.75
N ILE A 57 -31.85 -30.96 18.41
CA ILE A 57 -32.29 -31.28 17.03
C ILE A 57 -33.73 -31.77 16.95
N SER A 58 -34.47 -31.84 18.07
CA SER A 58 -35.78 -32.48 18.08
C SER A 58 -36.67 -32.09 19.26
N GLY A 59 -37.90 -32.59 19.25
CA GLY A 59 -38.96 -32.21 20.18
C GLY A 59 -39.96 -33.33 20.44
N SER A 60 -41.10 -32.99 21.05
CA SER A 60 -42.19 -33.91 21.36
C SER A 60 -43.54 -33.21 21.43
N GLY A 61 -44.66 -33.93 21.26
CA GLY A 61 -45.98 -33.31 21.25
C GLY A 61 -47.15 -34.28 21.39
N PHE A 62 -48.31 -33.76 21.80
CA PHE A 62 -49.51 -34.52 22.13
C PHE A 62 -50.79 -33.85 21.61
N GLN A 63 -51.84 -34.65 21.42
CA GLN A 63 -53.18 -34.17 21.05
C GLN A 63 -54.25 -34.77 21.95
N SER A 64 -55.37 -34.08 22.10
CA SER A 64 -56.55 -34.63 22.76
C SER A 64 -57.30 -35.61 21.87
N LYS A 65 -57.83 -36.67 22.48
CA LYS A 65 -58.73 -37.67 21.86
C LYS A 65 -60.15 -37.14 21.64
N LYS A 66 -60.50 -36.03 22.30
CA LYS A 66 -61.82 -35.40 22.30
C LYS A 66 -61.70 -33.90 22.02
N GLU A 67 -62.75 -33.29 21.52
CA GLU A 67 -62.82 -31.85 21.32
C GLU A 67 -63.18 -31.14 22.63
N TYR A 68 -62.40 -30.12 23.00
CA TYR A 68 -62.58 -29.37 24.25
C TYR A 68 -62.93 -27.91 23.96
N LEU A 69 -64.22 -27.59 24.04
CA LEU A 69 -64.75 -26.23 23.82
C LEU A 69 -64.24 -25.21 24.85
N PHE A 70 -63.87 -25.67 26.03
CA PHE A 70 -63.26 -24.89 27.10
C PHE A 70 -62.13 -25.70 27.73
N GLY A 71 -61.13 -25.00 28.25
CA GLY A 71 -60.04 -25.65 28.97
C GLY A 71 -58.99 -24.67 29.49
N LYS A 72 -58.13 -25.18 30.35
CA LYS A 72 -56.96 -24.50 30.90
C LYS A 72 -55.80 -25.47 30.79
N ILE A 73 -54.64 -24.99 30.36
CA ILE A 73 -53.37 -25.70 30.49
C ILE A 73 -52.35 -24.80 31.18
N ASP A 74 -51.71 -25.35 32.21
CA ASP A 74 -50.58 -24.74 32.91
C ASP A 74 -49.30 -25.49 32.51
N MET A 75 -48.26 -24.74 32.15
CA MET A 75 -46.97 -25.28 31.74
C MET A 75 -45.89 -24.67 32.62
N LYS A 76 -45.16 -25.48 33.39
CA LYS A 76 -43.96 -25.01 34.10
C LYS A 76 -42.75 -25.09 33.18
N MET A 77 -42.14 -23.95 32.90
CA MET A 77 -40.99 -23.84 32.00
C MET A 77 -39.86 -23.04 32.67
N LYS A 78 -38.64 -23.51 32.48
CA LYS A 78 -37.38 -22.82 32.84
C LYS A 78 -36.50 -22.84 31.61
N LEU A 79 -35.94 -21.69 31.21
CA LEU A 79 -35.01 -21.60 30.09
C LEU A 79 -33.58 -21.95 30.53
N VAL A 80 -32.74 -22.35 29.58
CA VAL A 80 -31.34 -22.70 29.84
C VAL A 80 -30.45 -21.49 29.57
N ALA A 81 -29.71 -21.03 30.58
CA ALA A 81 -28.79 -19.90 30.43
C ALA A 81 -27.73 -20.17 29.34
N GLY A 82 -27.50 -19.16 28.48
CA GLY A 82 -26.52 -19.25 27.40
C GLY A 82 -26.95 -20.08 26.17
N ASN A 83 -28.18 -20.57 26.12
CA ASN A 83 -28.72 -21.29 24.95
C ASN A 83 -30.01 -20.61 24.45
N SER A 84 -29.89 -19.76 23.43
CA SER A 84 -30.95 -18.86 22.94
C SER A 84 -31.81 -19.43 21.81
N ALA A 85 -31.58 -20.67 21.35
CA ALA A 85 -32.39 -21.31 20.33
C ALA A 85 -33.79 -21.73 20.87
N GLY A 86 -34.85 -21.33 20.16
CA GLY A 86 -36.19 -21.22 20.74
C GLY A 86 -37.00 -22.51 20.90
N THR A 87 -37.70 -22.66 22.02
CA THR A 87 -38.64 -23.76 22.32
C THR A 87 -40.08 -23.39 22.01
N VAL A 88 -40.77 -24.12 21.14
CA VAL A 88 -42.18 -23.89 20.86
C VAL A 88 -43.07 -24.36 22.03
N THR A 89 -43.74 -23.46 22.72
CA THR A 89 -45.20 -23.54 22.95
C THR A 89 -45.71 -22.12 23.12
N ALA A 90 -45.42 -21.26 22.14
CA ALA A 90 -45.68 -19.81 22.16
C ALA A 90 -45.00 -19.02 23.31
N TYR A 91 -43.73 -19.33 23.62
CA TYR A 91 -42.85 -18.53 24.48
C TYR A 91 -41.41 -18.59 23.93
N TYR A 92 -40.77 -17.44 23.66
CA TYR A 92 -39.41 -17.34 23.08
C TYR A 92 -38.47 -16.48 23.96
N GLY A 93 -37.17 -16.40 23.61
CA GLY A 93 -36.10 -15.78 24.42
C GLY A 93 -34.94 -15.23 23.59
N ASN A 94 -33.98 -14.54 24.24
CA ASN A 94 -33.12 -13.50 23.66
C ASN A 94 -31.61 -13.83 23.62
N VAL A 95 -30.83 -12.99 22.91
CA VAL A 95 -29.37 -12.84 22.96
C VAL A 95 -28.91 -12.28 24.30
N THR A 96 -27.69 -12.58 24.72
CA THR A 96 -27.11 -12.21 26.03
C THR A 96 -27.02 -10.69 26.26
N GLY A 97 -27.57 -10.23 27.39
CA GLY A 97 -27.40 -8.86 27.90
C GLY A 97 -28.58 -7.89 27.71
N GLN A 98 -29.71 -8.36 27.17
CA GLN A 98 -30.94 -7.59 26.94
C GLN A 98 -32.14 -8.26 27.64
N PRO A 99 -33.23 -7.53 27.98
CA PRO A 99 -34.40 -8.11 28.66
C PRO A 99 -35.08 -9.18 27.80
N TYR A 100 -35.65 -10.21 28.45
CA TYR A 100 -36.27 -11.35 27.78
C TYR A 100 -37.63 -10.97 27.16
N VAL A 101 -37.86 -11.36 25.89
CA VAL A 101 -39.08 -11.02 25.13
C VAL A 101 -39.91 -12.27 24.84
N LEU A 102 -41.13 -12.27 25.35
CA LEU A 102 -42.16 -13.27 25.11
C LEU A 102 -43.01 -12.89 23.91
N HIS A 103 -42.95 -13.70 22.84
CA HIS A 103 -43.80 -13.60 21.67
C HIS A 103 -44.99 -14.58 21.76
N THR A 104 -46.21 -14.07 21.59
CA THR A 104 -47.43 -14.89 21.47
C THR A 104 -48.04 -14.70 20.08
N ASN A 105 -48.52 -15.76 19.42
CA ASN A 105 -49.16 -15.68 18.11
C ASN A 105 -50.42 -16.55 18.06
N VAL A 106 -51.43 -16.14 17.28
CA VAL A 106 -52.72 -16.84 17.18
C VAL A 106 -53.10 -17.00 15.71
N PHE A 107 -53.05 -18.24 15.23
CA PHE A 107 -53.38 -18.60 13.86
C PHE A 107 -54.85 -19.00 13.76
N THR A 108 -55.55 -18.50 12.74
CA THR A 108 -56.95 -18.90 12.46
C THR A 108 -57.14 -19.16 10.97
N GLY A 109 -57.61 -20.35 10.59
CA GLY A 109 -57.84 -20.70 9.18
C GLY A 109 -56.59 -20.62 8.30
N GLY A 110 -55.42 -21.01 8.84
CA GLY A 110 -54.13 -20.95 8.14
C GLY A 110 -53.52 -19.56 7.99
N LYS A 111 -54.17 -18.49 8.48
CA LYS A 111 -53.62 -17.13 8.48
C LYS A 111 -52.98 -16.81 9.83
N GLY A 112 -51.68 -16.53 9.82
CA GLY A 112 -50.94 -15.88 10.89
C GLY A 112 -50.58 -14.45 10.47
N ASN A 113 -50.81 -13.48 11.37
CA ASN A 113 -50.36 -12.08 11.35
C ASN A 113 -50.96 -11.38 12.60
N ARG A 114 -50.89 -12.06 13.75
CA ARG A 114 -51.53 -11.67 15.02
C ARG A 114 -50.56 -11.89 16.19
N GLU A 115 -49.31 -11.56 15.96
CA GLU A 115 -48.27 -11.64 16.97
C GLU A 115 -48.40 -10.49 17.97
N MET A 116 -48.01 -10.73 19.22
CA MET A 116 -47.80 -9.70 20.24
C MET A 116 -46.58 -10.06 21.09
N GLN A 117 -45.72 -9.07 21.34
CA GLN A 117 -44.49 -9.20 22.10
C GLN A 117 -44.65 -8.56 23.49
N PHE A 118 -44.05 -9.18 24.51
CA PHE A 118 -44.11 -8.75 25.91
C PHE A 118 -42.74 -8.90 26.56
N TYR A 119 -42.22 -7.87 27.23
CA TYR A 119 -41.02 -8.02 28.04
C TYR A 119 -41.36 -8.75 29.34
N LEU A 120 -40.61 -9.81 29.66
CA LEU A 120 -40.71 -10.49 30.94
C LEU A 120 -40.05 -9.63 32.03
N TRP A 121 -40.72 -9.51 33.17
CA TRP A 121 -40.26 -8.74 34.34
C TRP A 121 -39.33 -9.55 35.28
N PHE A 122 -38.79 -10.66 34.78
CA PHE A 122 -37.93 -11.60 35.50
C PHE A 122 -36.96 -12.29 34.53
N ASP A 123 -35.96 -12.98 35.07
CA ASP A 123 -35.06 -13.85 34.29
C ASP A 123 -35.64 -15.27 34.22
N PRO A 124 -36.19 -15.72 33.08
CA PRO A 124 -36.78 -17.06 32.91
C PRO A 124 -35.73 -18.19 32.91
N THR A 125 -34.43 -17.88 32.99
CA THR A 125 -33.35 -18.86 33.17
C THR A 125 -33.01 -19.12 34.64
N ALA A 126 -33.48 -18.26 35.55
CA ALA A 126 -33.21 -18.37 36.98
C ALA A 126 -34.04 -19.47 37.66
N ASP A 127 -35.35 -19.56 37.39
CA ASP A 127 -36.26 -20.54 38.00
C ASP A 127 -37.38 -21.00 37.04
N PHE A 128 -38.24 -21.93 37.48
CA PHE A 128 -39.42 -22.37 36.75
C PHE A 128 -40.59 -21.39 36.91
N HIS A 129 -41.07 -20.85 35.80
CA HIS A 129 -42.24 -19.99 35.73
C HIS A 129 -43.43 -20.73 35.12
N THR A 130 -44.65 -20.32 35.48
CA THR A 130 -45.89 -20.96 35.06
C THR A 130 -46.55 -20.18 33.93
N TYR A 131 -46.64 -20.81 32.76
CA TYR A 131 -47.22 -20.24 31.55
C TYR A 131 -48.57 -20.90 31.30
N THR A 132 -49.64 -20.12 31.31
CA THR A 132 -51.02 -20.62 31.23
C THR A 132 -51.68 -20.19 29.93
N VAL A 133 -52.36 -21.13 29.27
CA VAL A 133 -53.34 -20.81 28.23
C VAL A 133 -54.73 -21.27 28.71
N LEU A 134 -55.65 -20.31 28.84
CA LEU A 134 -57.05 -20.53 29.19
C LEU A 134 -57.91 -20.19 27.98
N TRP A 135 -58.79 -21.09 27.54
CA TRP A 135 -59.68 -20.84 26.40
C TRP A 135 -61.14 -21.24 26.67
N ASN A 136 -62.02 -20.56 25.95
CA ASN A 136 -63.43 -20.93 25.76
C ASN A 136 -63.87 -20.48 24.34
N PRO A 137 -65.13 -20.68 23.92
CA PRO A 137 -65.55 -20.30 22.56
C PRO A 137 -65.55 -18.79 22.28
N LEU A 138 -65.32 -17.94 23.30
CA LEU A 138 -65.34 -16.47 23.20
C LEU A 138 -63.96 -15.84 23.37
N ASN A 139 -63.02 -16.46 24.09
CA ASN A 139 -61.72 -15.88 24.41
C ASN A 139 -60.62 -16.94 24.53
N ILE A 140 -59.39 -16.53 24.20
CA ILE A 140 -58.14 -17.18 24.60
C ILE A 140 -57.36 -16.18 25.46
N ILE A 141 -56.92 -16.59 26.65
CA ILE A 141 -56.18 -15.76 27.60
C ILE A 141 -54.83 -16.43 27.87
N PHE A 142 -53.76 -15.65 27.72
CA PHE A 142 -52.39 -16.05 28.05
C PHE A 142 -52.01 -15.39 29.38
N LEU A 143 -51.47 -16.18 30.31
CA LEU A 143 -50.99 -15.71 31.61
C LEU A 143 -49.56 -16.19 31.88
N VAL A 144 -48.80 -15.39 32.61
CA VAL A 144 -47.48 -15.74 33.13
C VAL A 144 -47.51 -15.53 34.65
N ASP A 145 -47.22 -16.58 35.41
CA ASP A 145 -47.36 -16.64 36.87
C ASP A 145 -48.72 -16.12 37.39
N GLY A 146 -49.78 -16.42 36.65
CA GLY A 146 -51.16 -15.98 36.95
C GLY A 146 -51.49 -14.55 36.55
N ILE A 147 -50.54 -13.78 36.01
CA ILE A 147 -50.78 -12.42 35.49
C ILE A 147 -51.22 -12.52 34.02
N PRO A 148 -52.43 -12.05 33.63
CA PRO A 148 -52.86 -12.04 32.24
C PRO A 148 -52.03 -11.05 31.41
N ILE A 149 -51.27 -11.55 30.45
CA ILE A 149 -50.47 -10.73 29.53
C ILE A 149 -51.23 -10.41 28.24
N ARG A 150 -52.15 -11.29 27.81
CA ARG A 150 -52.88 -11.14 26.55
C ARG A 150 -54.26 -11.78 26.60
N VAL A 151 -55.25 -11.07 26.06
CA VAL A 151 -56.60 -11.60 25.77
C VAL A 151 -56.86 -11.49 24.28
N PHE A 152 -57.14 -12.62 23.63
CA PHE A 152 -57.60 -12.71 22.26
C PHE A 152 -59.10 -13.05 22.25
N LYS A 153 -59.93 -12.21 21.63
CA LYS A 153 -61.39 -12.38 21.56
C LYS A 153 -61.80 -13.06 20.25
N ASN A 154 -62.74 -14.01 20.32
CA ASN A 154 -63.37 -14.57 19.14
C ASN A 154 -64.23 -13.50 18.45
N ASN A 155 -63.94 -13.22 17.19
CA ASN A 155 -64.61 -12.22 16.35
C ASN A 155 -65.32 -12.85 15.14
N GLU A 156 -65.79 -14.09 15.25
CA GLU A 156 -66.50 -14.81 14.18
C GLU A 156 -67.74 -14.07 13.67
N ALA A 157 -68.46 -13.36 14.55
CA ALA A 157 -69.56 -12.47 14.16
C ALA A 157 -69.14 -11.32 13.22
N HIS A 158 -67.83 -11.03 13.13
CA HIS A 158 -67.22 -10.06 12.22
C HIS A 158 -66.40 -10.75 11.10
N GLY A 159 -66.73 -12.01 10.77
CA GLY A 159 -66.12 -12.76 9.66
C GLY A 159 -64.75 -13.38 9.95
N VAL A 160 -64.28 -13.37 11.20
CA VAL A 160 -63.02 -14.05 11.59
C VAL A 160 -63.29 -15.51 11.92
N ALA A 161 -62.95 -16.43 11.00
CA ALA A 161 -63.08 -17.86 11.24
C ALA A 161 -62.43 -18.30 12.56
N TYR A 162 -63.15 -19.07 13.38
CA TYR A 162 -62.67 -19.63 14.65
C TYR A 162 -63.00 -21.13 14.70
N PRO A 163 -62.05 -22.00 15.10
CA PRO A 163 -62.29 -23.44 15.14
C PRO A 163 -63.28 -23.79 16.27
N LYS A 164 -64.45 -24.32 15.91
CA LYS A 164 -65.50 -24.76 16.84
C LYS A 164 -65.44 -26.25 17.20
N SER A 165 -64.80 -27.05 16.36
CA SER A 165 -64.76 -28.52 16.45
C SER A 165 -63.38 -29.00 16.00
N GLN A 166 -62.41 -28.91 16.92
CA GLN A 166 -61.05 -29.43 16.72
C GLN A 166 -60.48 -29.95 18.07
N PRO A 167 -59.72 -31.05 18.06
CA PRO A 167 -58.94 -31.46 19.22
C PRO A 167 -57.79 -30.48 19.49
N MET A 168 -57.54 -30.16 20.76
CA MET A 168 -56.34 -29.44 21.18
C MET A 168 -55.08 -30.24 20.83
N LYS A 169 -54.05 -29.57 20.30
CA LYS A 169 -52.70 -30.12 20.09
C LYS A 169 -51.65 -29.18 20.66
N ILE A 170 -50.60 -29.74 21.25
CA ILE A 170 -49.41 -29.02 21.72
C ILE A 170 -48.17 -29.73 21.21
N TYR A 171 -47.25 -28.96 20.66
CA TYR A 171 -45.96 -29.43 20.14
C TYR A 171 -44.86 -28.59 20.78
N SER A 172 -43.85 -29.26 21.30
CA SER A 172 -42.63 -28.70 21.87
C SER A 172 -41.47 -29.02 20.95
N SER A 173 -40.95 -28.03 20.23
CA SER A 173 -39.90 -28.18 19.21
C SER A 173 -38.88 -27.06 19.27
N LEU A 174 -37.62 -27.33 18.91
CA LEU A 174 -36.68 -26.26 18.57
C LEU A 174 -36.90 -25.74 17.14
N TRP A 175 -36.66 -24.45 16.94
CA TRP A 175 -36.62 -23.81 15.62
C TRP A 175 -35.53 -22.72 15.59
N GLU A 176 -34.74 -22.69 14.52
CA GLU A 176 -33.79 -21.59 14.26
C GLU A 176 -34.58 -20.38 13.78
N ALA A 177 -34.46 -19.25 14.48
CA ALA A 177 -35.24 -18.04 14.23
C ALA A 177 -34.34 -16.80 13.99
N ASP A 178 -33.06 -17.01 13.66
CA ASP A 178 -32.08 -15.93 13.48
C ASP A 178 -32.49 -14.94 12.37
N ASP A 179 -33.12 -15.44 11.29
CA ASP A 179 -33.72 -14.63 10.21
C ASP A 179 -34.89 -13.74 10.69
N TRP A 180 -35.49 -14.02 11.85
CA TRP A 180 -36.63 -13.29 12.42
C TRP A 180 -36.23 -12.42 13.62
N ALA A 181 -35.20 -12.82 14.37
CA ALA A 181 -34.79 -12.21 15.63
C ALA A 181 -33.58 -11.26 15.50
N THR A 182 -32.89 -11.22 14.36
CA THR A 182 -31.77 -10.30 14.16
C THR A 182 -32.25 -8.87 13.90
N GLN A 183 -31.83 -7.93 14.75
CA GLN A 183 -31.88 -6.51 14.39
C GLN A 183 -30.86 -6.26 13.26
N GLU A 184 -31.37 -5.84 12.10
CA GLU A 184 -30.60 -5.64 10.86
C GLU A 184 -29.44 -4.64 11.08
N GLU A 185 -28.19 -5.10 10.91
CA GLU A 185 -26.99 -4.31 11.24
C GLU A 185 -26.76 -3.07 10.34
N ASN A 186 -27.49 -2.97 9.22
CA ASN A 186 -27.46 -1.84 8.29
C ASN A 186 -28.73 -0.96 8.29
N GLY A 187 -29.78 -1.33 9.04
CA GLY A 187 -31.06 -0.60 9.06
C GLY A 187 -31.78 -0.50 7.71
N LEU A 188 -31.52 -1.44 6.80
CA LEU A 188 -32.05 -1.47 5.43
C LEU A 188 -32.88 -2.73 5.19
N SER A 189 -34.20 -2.56 5.26
CA SER A 189 -35.16 -3.60 4.87
C SER A 189 -35.78 -3.25 3.51
N TYR A 190 -35.81 -4.21 2.60
CA TYR A 190 -36.41 -4.09 1.26
C TYR A 190 -37.50 -5.14 1.09
N ALA A 191 -38.71 -4.73 0.71
CA ALA A 191 -39.74 -5.68 0.32
C ALA A 191 -39.35 -6.44 -0.96
N PRO A 192 -39.86 -7.67 -1.20
CA PRO A 192 -39.49 -8.45 -2.39
C PRO A 192 -39.79 -7.75 -3.74
N ASP A 193 -40.74 -6.80 -3.78
CA ASP A 193 -41.05 -6.00 -4.97
C ASP A 193 -40.18 -4.73 -5.12
N GLN A 194 -39.25 -4.51 -4.19
CA GLN A 194 -38.15 -3.55 -4.26
C GLN A 194 -36.82 -4.19 -4.70
N ILE A 195 -36.82 -5.48 -5.04
CA ILE A 195 -35.64 -6.20 -5.53
C ILE A 195 -35.91 -6.76 -6.94
N LEU A 196 -35.00 -6.49 -7.87
CA LEU A 196 -34.99 -7.09 -9.21
C LEU A 196 -33.77 -7.98 -9.38
N VAL A 197 -33.99 -9.27 -9.57
CA VAL A 197 -32.94 -10.25 -9.88
C VAL A 197 -32.65 -10.26 -11.38
N SER A 198 -31.37 -10.23 -11.75
CA SER A 198 -30.87 -10.07 -13.12
C SER A 198 -29.71 -11.03 -13.43
N ASN A 199 -29.27 -11.07 -14.70
CA ASN A 199 -28.17 -11.93 -15.18
C ASN A 199 -26.77 -11.39 -14.79
N GLY A 200 -26.61 -11.08 -13.51
CA GLY A 200 -25.43 -10.47 -12.88
C GLY A 200 -25.48 -8.95 -12.88
N ALA A 201 -24.77 -8.35 -11.91
CA ALA A 201 -24.75 -6.91 -11.64
C ALA A 201 -24.62 -5.99 -12.88
N LYS A 202 -23.91 -6.39 -13.93
CA LYS A 202 -23.81 -5.60 -15.18
C LYS A 202 -25.16 -5.33 -15.86
N GLN A 203 -26.12 -6.26 -15.77
CA GLN A 203 -27.49 -6.03 -16.25
C GLN A 203 -28.24 -5.05 -15.34
N SER A 204 -28.11 -5.20 -14.01
CA SER A 204 -28.69 -4.28 -13.03
C SER A 204 -28.21 -2.83 -13.23
N LEU A 205 -26.90 -2.63 -13.45
CA LEU A 205 -26.30 -1.30 -13.70
C LEU A 205 -26.92 -0.66 -14.95
N LEU A 206 -26.97 -1.38 -16.08
CA LEU A 206 -27.55 -0.85 -17.33
C LEU A 206 -29.05 -0.52 -17.16
N GLN A 207 -29.81 -1.38 -16.47
CA GLN A 207 -31.24 -1.13 -16.20
C GLN A 207 -31.45 0.10 -15.32
N ALA A 208 -30.63 0.29 -14.28
CA ALA A 208 -30.67 1.47 -13.42
C ALA A 208 -30.39 2.76 -14.21
N VAL A 209 -29.36 2.76 -15.05
CA VAL A 209 -29.03 3.91 -15.90
C VAL A 209 -30.17 4.23 -16.88
N LEU A 210 -30.70 3.22 -17.60
CA LEU A 210 -31.80 3.37 -18.55
C LEU A 210 -33.15 3.72 -17.91
N ALA A 211 -33.37 3.39 -16.64
CA ALA A 211 -34.60 3.72 -15.92
C ALA A 211 -34.60 5.13 -15.31
N VAL A 212 -33.41 5.72 -15.09
CA VAL A 212 -33.25 7.03 -14.43
C VAL A 212 -32.89 8.14 -15.42
N CYS A 213 -32.08 7.86 -16.44
CA CYS A 213 -31.55 8.87 -17.35
C CYS A 213 -32.43 9.02 -18.61
N SER A 214 -32.51 10.24 -19.13
CA SER A 214 -33.10 10.56 -20.45
C SER A 214 -32.03 11.17 -21.38
N PRO A 215 -32.29 11.24 -22.70
CA PRO A 215 -31.36 11.85 -23.64
C PRO A 215 -30.97 13.29 -23.26
N GLY A 216 -29.66 13.55 -23.20
CA GLY A 216 -29.09 14.85 -22.84
C GLY A 216 -28.94 15.12 -21.33
N ASP A 217 -29.29 14.18 -20.46
CA ASP A 217 -28.92 14.21 -19.03
C ASP A 217 -27.43 13.88 -18.83
N GLU A 218 -26.93 14.13 -17.61
CA GLU A 218 -25.55 13.88 -17.20
C GLU A 218 -25.44 12.78 -16.12
N VAL A 219 -24.47 11.87 -16.31
CA VAL A 219 -24.11 10.82 -15.36
C VAL A 219 -22.73 11.12 -14.78
N ILE A 220 -22.67 11.40 -13.49
CA ILE A 220 -21.44 11.74 -12.77
C ILE A 220 -20.70 10.46 -12.37
N ILE A 221 -19.43 10.35 -12.76
CA ILE A 221 -18.61 9.15 -12.58
C ILE A 221 -17.23 9.56 -12.03
N PRO A 222 -16.88 9.22 -10.78
CA PRO A 222 -15.52 9.32 -10.27
C PRO A 222 -14.60 8.37 -11.04
N ALA A 223 -13.46 8.86 -11.54
CA ALA A 223 -12.41 8.03 -12.13
C ALA A 223 -11.28 7.81 -11.11
N PRO A 224 -10.65 6.63 -11.07
CA PRO A 224 -10.87 5.50 -11.98
C PRO A 224 -12.14 4.70 -11.69
N TYR A 225 -12.77 4.17 -12.74
CA TYR A 225 -14.10 3.55 -12.71
C TYR A 225 -14.15 2.17 -13.36
N TRP A 226 -15.24 1.43 -13.16
CA TRP A 226 -15.50 0.22 -13.93
C TRP A 226 -15.85 0.55 -15.39
N VAL A 227 -15.16 -0.11 -16.32
CA VAL A 227 -15.19 0.07 -17.79
C VAL A 227 -16.57 0.17 -18.46
N SER A 228 -17.65 -0.24 -17.78
CA SER A 228 -19.00 -0.22 -18.34
C SER A 228 -19.81 1.04 -18.01
N TYR A 229 -19.44 1.83 -16.98
CA TYR A 229 -20.28 2.95 -16.54
C TYR A 229 -20.40 4.06 -17.61
N THR A 230 -19.31 4.40 -18.29
CA THR A 230 -19.30 5.40 -19.38
C THR A 230 -20.14 4.98 -20.57
N GLU A 231 -20.01 3.72 -20.99
CA GLU A 231 -20.76 3.19 -22.13
C GLU A 231 -22.24 3.01 -21.79
N GLN A 232 -22.57 2.65 -20.54
CA GLN A 232 -23.96 2.57 -20.08
C GLN A 232 -24.63 3.94 -20.05
N ALA A 233 -23.93 5.00 -19.66
CA ALA A 233 -24.43 6.38 -19.78
C ALA A 233 -24.71 6.74 -21.25
N ARG A 234 -23.76 6.47 -22.16
CA ARG A 234 -23.94 6.74 -23.60
C ARG A 234 -25.07 5.91 -24.23
N LEU A 235 -25.29 4.67 -23.79
CA LEU A 235 -26.41 3.83 -24.23
C LEU A 235 -27.79 4.36 -23.78
N ALA A 236 -27.83 5.30 -22.82
CA ALA A 236 -29.03 6.02 -22.41
C ALA A 236 -29.12 7.43 -23.03
N ASP A 237 -28.32 7.71 -24.07
CA ASP A 237 -28.10 9.05 -24.66
C ASP A 237 -27.70 10.13 -23.63
N ALA A 238 -27.12 9.71 -22.51
CA ALA A 238 -26.65 10.59 -21.44
C ALA A 238 -25.13 10.85 -21.56
N THR A 239 -24.69 12.00 -21.07
CA THR A 239 -23.28 12.42 -21.10
C THR A 239 -22.55 11.95 -19.84
N PRO A 240 -21.53 11.08 -19.93
CA PRO A 240 -20.69 10.75 -18.78
C PRO A 240 -19.79 11.95 -18.42
N VAL A 241 -19.94 12.47 -17.20
CA VAL A 241 -19.14 13.55 -16.62
C VAL A 241 -18.12 12.92 -15.67
N ILE A 242 -16.87 12.90 -16.09
CA ILE A 242 -15.79 12.26 -15.33
C ILE A 242 -15.21 13.21 -14.29
N ILE A 243 -15.06 12.74 -13.05
CA ILE A 243 -14.35 13.43 -11.98
C ILE A 243 -13.07 12.66 -11.65
N PRO A 244 -11.87 13.11 -12.08
CA PRO A 244 -10.63 12.41 -11.78
C PRO A 244 -10.28 12.55 -10.29
N THR A 245 -10.11 11.43 -9.60
CA THR A 245 -9.59 11.38 -8.22
C THR A 245 -8.08 11.11 -8.22
N LYS A 246 -7.44 11.16 -7.04
CA LYS A 246 -5.98 11.03 -6.92
C LYS A 246 -5.58 9.83 -6.09
N ILE A 247 -4.47 9.19 -6.47
CA ILE A 247 -3.88 8.08 -5.71
C ILE A 247 -3.48 8.48 -4.28
N SER A 248 -3.10 9.75 -4.05
CA SER A 248 -2.80 10.30 -2.72
C SER A 248 -3.99 10.25 -1.76
N ASP A 249 -5.20 10.36 -2.32
CA ASP A 249 -6.45 10.51 -1.58
C ASP A 249 -7.23 9.17 -1.60
N ASN A 250 -6.49 8.05 -1.79
CA ASN A 250 -7.00 6.70 -2.01
C ASN A 250 -8.07 6.62 -3.12
N PHE A 251 -7.96 7.44 -4.17
CA PHE A 251 -8.93 7.53 -5.25
C PHE A 251 -10.39 7.82 -4.81
N LEU A 252 -10.58 8.41 -3.62
CA LEU A 252 -11.89 8.81 -3.12
C LEU A 252 -12.34 10.13 -3.76
N LEU A 253 -13.65 10.27 -3.98
CA LEU A 253 -14.25 11.49 -4.52
C LEU A 253 -14.20 12.64 -3.49
N ASP A 254 -13.56 13.76 -3.83
CA ASP A 254 -13.67 15.00 -3.04
C ASP A 254 -15.10 15.56 -3.19
N PRO A 255 -15.83 15.81 -2.08
CA PRO A 255 -17.16 16.42 -2.11
C PRO A 255 -17.20 17.77 -2.84
N LYS A 256 -16.12 18.57 -2.81
CA LYS A 256 -16.04 19.85 -3.52
C LYS A 256 -15.95 19.67 -5.02
N ASP A 257 -15.18 18.68 -5.48
CA ASP A 257 -15.08 18.36 -6.90
C ASP A 257 -16.43 17.86 -7.42
N LEU A 258 -17.14 17.03 -6.64
CA LEU A 258 -18.54 16.66 -6.93
C LEU A 258 -19.45 17.90 -7.06
N GLU A 259 -19.51 18.75 -6.02
CA GLU A 259 -20.39 19.93 -6.02
C GLU A 259 -20.07 20.90 -7.18
N SER A 260 -18.80 21.02 -7.58
CA SER A 260 -18.37 21.85 -8.72
C SER A 260 -18.78 21.30 -10.10
N LYS A 261 -19.11 20.02 -10.19
CA LYS A 261 -19.44 19.31 -11.44
C LYS A 261 -20.92 19.04 -11.63
N LEU A 262 -21.74 19.28 -10.61
CA LEU A 262 -23.19 19.14 -10.69
C LEU A 262 -23.82 20.31 -11.45
N THR A 263 -24.72 19.97 -12.38
CA THR A 263 -25.50 20.92 -13.18
C THR A 263 -26.99 20.58 -13.10
N GLU A 264 -27.82 21.40 -13.74
CA GLU A 264 -29.26 21.13 -13.89
C GLU A 264 -29.57 19.86 -14.71
N LYS A 265 -28.60 19.35 -15.46
CA LYS A 265 -28.69 18.10 -16.25
C LYS A 265 -28.26 16.86 -15.49
N SER A 266 -27.56 16.99 -14.36
CA SER A 266 -27.12 15.83 -13.58
C SER A 266 -28.32 15.04 -13.05
N ARG A 267 -28.35 13.73 -13.32
CA ARG A 267 -29.40 12.80 -12.86
C ARG A 267 -28.89 11.64 -12.05
N LEU A 268 -27.69 11.16 -12.33
CA LEU A 268 -27.18 9.95 -11.70
C LEU A 268 -25.73 10.16 -11.28
N LEU A 269 -25.45 9.96 -9.99
CA LEU A 269 -24.10 9.79 -9.48
C LEU A 269 -23.84 8.29 -9.31
N ILE A 270 -22.77 7.78 -9.92
CA ILE A 270 -22.34 6.39 -9.71
C ILE A 270 -21.25 6.36 -8.65
N LEU A 271 -21.46 5.58 -7.58
CA LEU A 271 -20.48 5.28 -6.56
C LEU A 271 -20.17 3.78 -6.57
N CYS A 272 -18.92 3.40 -6.38
CA CYS A 272 -18.52 2.00 -6.21
C CYS A 272 -17.70 1.86 -4.93
N SER A 273 -18.16 1.04 -4.00
CA SER A 273 -17.52 0.83 -2.70
C SER A 273 -17.82 -0.58 -2.18
N PRO A 274 -16.81 -1.43 -1.93
CA PRO A 274 -15.40 -1.28 -2.31
C PRO A 274 -15.19 -1.14 -3.84
N SER A 275 -14.30 -0.25 -4.24
CA SER A 275 -14.11 0.15 -5.64
C SER A 275 -13.33 -0.86 -6.49
N ASN A 276 -13.65 -0.91 -7.79
CA ASN A 276 -12.86 -1.54 -8.85
C ASN A 276 -12.58 -0.46 -9.91
N PRO A 277 -11.30 -0.07 -10.12
CA PRO A 277 -10.11 -0.92 -9.98
C PRO A 277 -9.32 -0.82 -8.67
N THR A 278 -9.65 0.08 -7.76
CA THR A 278 -8.70 0.55 -6.73
C THR A 278 -8.70 -0.23 -5.42
N GLY A 279 -9.80 -0.89 -5.09
CA GLY A 279 -10.04 -1.48 -3.77
C GLY A 279 -10.27 -0.45 -2.65
N SER A 280 -10.49 0.83 -2.98
CA SER A 280 -10.84 1.88 -2.02
C SER A 280 -12.20 1.62 -1.39
N VAL A 281 -12.35 1.95 -0.10
CA VAL A 281 -13.64 1.88 0.59
C VAL A 281 -13.99 3.28 1.08
N TYR A 282 -15.18 3.76 0.75
CA TYR A 282 -15.61 5.09 1.19
C TYR A 282 -15.92 5.08 2.69
N PRO A 283 -15.26 5.92 3.51
CA PRO A 283 -15.62 6.05 4.92
C PRO A 283 -17.04 6.62 5.08
N LYS A 284 -17.78 6.17 6.10
CA LYS A 284 -19.14 6.65 6.39
C LYS A 284 -19.26 8.18 6.43
N SER A 285 -18.30 8.86 7.08
CA SER A 285 -18.28 10.34 7.15
C SER A 285 -18.19 11.02 5.79
N LEU A 286 -17.41 10.45 4.86
CA LEU A 286 -17.31 10.96 3.49
C LEU A 286 -18.61 10.71 2.71
N LEU A 287 -19.24 9.55 2.89
CA LEU A 287 -20.55 9.29 2.29
C LEU A 287 -21.64 10.21 2.87
N GLU A 288 -21.56 10.60 4.15
CA GLU A 288 -22.44 11.60 4.78
C GLU A 288 -22.21 13.03 4.24
N GLU A 289 -21.00 13.37 3.79
CA GLU A 289 -20.72 14.62 3.05
C GLU A 289 -21.32 14.56 1.64
N ILE A 290 -21.11 13.46 0.91
CA ILE A 290 -21.69 13.24 -0.42
C ILE A 290 -23.22 13.23 -0.36
N ALA A 291 -23.82 12.56 0.63
CA ALA A 291 -25.28 12.54 0.85
C ALA A 291 -25.85 13.95 1.13
N ARG A 292 -25.11 14.80 1.86
CA ARG A 292 -25.50 16.20 2.07
C ARG A 292 -25.48 17.03 0.78
N ILE A 293 -24.58 16.73 -0.16
CA ILE A 293 -24.61 17.35 -1.49
C ILE A 293 -25.78 16.80 -2.29
N VAL A 294 -25.93 15.47 -2.40
CA VAL A 294 -27.04 14.82 -3.13
C VAL A 294 -28.40 15.35 -2.67
N ALA A 295 -28.59 15.55 -1.36
CA ALA A 295 -29.82 16.12 -0.81
C ALA A 295 -30.16 17.55 -1.29
N LYS A 296 -29.17 18.35 -1.71
CA LYS A 296 -29.40 19.69 -2.30
C LYS A 296 -29.92 19.61 -3.75
N HIS A 297 -29.69 18.51 -4.45
CA HIS A 297 -30.02 18.33 -5.87
C HIS A 297 -31.21 17.36 -6.02
N PRO A 298 -32.46 17.85 -6.01
CA PRO A 298 -33.64 16.98 -5.88
C PRO A 298 -33.85 16.01 -7.04
N LYS A 299 -33.27 16.27 -8.22
CA LYS A 299 -33.28 15.39 -9.41
C LYS A 299 -32.11 14.40 -9.49
N LEU A 300 -31.16 14.45 -8.54
CA LEU A 300 -30.01 13.56 -8.51
C LEU A 300 -30.36 12.28 -7.74
N MET A 301 -30.18 11.16 -8.42
CA MET A 301 -30.21 9.80 -7.90
C MET A 301 -28.78 9.28 -7.72
N VAL A 302 -28.62 8.25 -6.89
CA VAL A 302 -27.35 7.54 -6.71
C VAL A 302 -27.49 6.09 -7.17
N LEU A 303 -26.54 5.62 -7.97
CA LEU A 303 -26.33 4.20 -8.27
C LEU A 303 -25.13 3.72 -7.46
N SER A 304 -25.40 2.93 -6.43
CA SER A 304 -24.40 2.39 -5.50
C SER A 304 -24.02 0.98 -5.93
N ASP A 305 -22.86 0.81 -6.55
CA ASP A 305 -22.29 -0.49 -6.92
C ASP A 305 -21.53 -1.07 -5.73
N GLU A 306 -22.21 -1.93 -4.99
CA GLU A 306 -21.77 -2.52 -3.72
C GLU A 306 -21.36 -3.99 -3.90
N ILE A 307 -21.07 -4.41 -5.13
CA ILE A 307 -20.74 -5.80 -5.53
C ILE A 307 -19.54 -6.45 -4.79
N TYR A 308 -18.82 -5.67 -3.97
CA TYR A 308 -17.68 -6.10 -3.16
C TYR A 308 -17.91 -5.96 -1.64
N GLU A 309 -19.12 -5.64 -1.16
CA GLU A 309 -19.38 -5.25 0.25
C GLU A 309 -18.87 -6.24 1.32
N HIS A 310 -18.83 -7.54 1.02
CA HIS A 310 -18.33 -8.57 1.95
C HIS A 310 -16.83 -8.85 1.81
N ILE A 311 -16.13 -8.20 0.86
CA ILE A 311 -14.69 -8.34 0.64
C ILE A 311 -14.00 -7.05 1.12
N ILE A 312 -13.86 -6.93 2.44
CA ILE A 312 -13.31 -5.75 3.14
C ILE A 312 -12.26 -6.17 4.16
N TYR A 313 -11.22 -5.35 4.32
CA TYR A 313 -10.10 -5.60 5.22
C TYR A 313 -10.16 -4.66 6.42
N ALA A 314 -10.29 -5.22 7.63
CA ALA A 314 -10.23 -4.46 8.87
C ALA A 314 -8.93 -3.62 8.96
N PRO A 315 -9.01 -2.33 9.35
CA PRO A 315 -10.12 -1.71 10.09
C PRO A 315 -11.23 -1.05 9.23
N ALA A 316 -11.18 -1.13 7.90
CA ALA A 316 -12.26 -0.58 7.07
C ALA A 316 -13.59 -1.35 7.27
N THR A 317 -14.70 -0.64 7.06
CA THR A 317 -16.07 -1.16 7.14
C THR A 317 -16.87 -0.69 5.92
N HIS A 318 -17.87 -1.47 5.50
CA HIS A 318 -18.82 -1.00 4.49
C HIS A 318 -19.81 -0.02 5.10
N THR A 319 -20.42 0.81 4.27
CA THR A 319 -21.67 1.50 4.58
C THR A 319 -22.45 1.65 3.28
N SER A 320 -23.58 0.95 3.18
CA SER A 320 -24.46 1.10 2.01
C SER A 320 -24.98 2.53 1.93
N PHE A 321 -24.90 3.15 0.76
CA PHE A 321 -25.28 4.56 0.63
C PHE A 321 -26.77 4.80 0.94
N ALA A 322 -27.61 3.79 0.68
CA ALA A 322 -29.05 3.83 0.96
C ALA A 322 -29.37 3.92 2.47
N SER A 323 -28.47 3.48 3.37
CA SER A 323 -28.69 3.50 4.82
C SER A 323 -28.51 4.89 5.44
N LEU A 324 -27.99 5.85 4.67
CA LEU A 324 -27.77 7.21 5.13
C LEU A 324 -29.08 8.01 5.20
N PRO A 325 -29.19 8.99 6.12
CA PRO A 325 -30.40 9.78 6.28
C PRO A 325 -30.89 10.40 4.96
N ASN A 326 -32.16 10.11 4.62
CA ASN A 326 -32.86 10.55 3.41
C ASN A 326 -32.33 9.97 2.07
N MET A 327 -31.40 9.01 2.08
CA MET A 327 -30.84 8.42 0.85
C MET A 327 -31.57 7.17 0.34
N TYR A 328 -32.36 6.47 1.18
CA TYR A 328 -33.12 5.28 0.79
C TYR A 328 -33.95 5.46 -0.50
N GLU A 329 -34.83 6.47 -0.53
CA GLU A 329 -35.67 6.78 -1.70
C GLU A 329 -34.89 7.39 -2.89
N ARG A 330 -33.58 7.60 -2.75
CA ARG A 330 -32.69 8.22 -3.75
C ARG A 330 -31.59 7.29 -4.26
N THR A 331 -31.53 6.05 -3.76
CA THR A 331 -30.43 5.13 -4.05
C THR A 331 -30.92 3.85 -4.71
N LEU A 332 -30.24 3.48 -5.78
CA LEU A 332 -30.31 2.17 -6.41
C LEU A 332 -29.05 1.39 -6.04
N THR A 333 -29.17 0.37 -5.20
CA THR A 333 -28.03 -0.47 -4.82
C THR A 333 -27.94 -1.67 -5.77
N VAL A 334 -26.76 -1.88 -6.36
CA VAL A 334 -26.45 -3.02 -7.22
C VAL A 334 -25.45 -3.93 -6.53
N ASN A 335 -25.74 -5.23 -6.54
CA ASN A 335 -24.90 -6.25 -5.92
C ASN A 335 -25.13 -7.63 -6.58
N GLY A 336 -24.52 -8.69 -6.06
CA GLY A 336 -24.66 -10.03 -6.62
C GLY A 336 -23.60 -11.04 -6.19
N PHE A 337 -23.69 -12.23 -6.77
CA PHE A 337 -23.06 -13.42 -6.20
C PHE A 337 -21.67 -13.71 -6.79
N SER A 338 -21.28 -13.00 -7.84
CA SER A 338 -20.04 -13.27 -8.58
C SER A 338 -18.75 -12.94 -7.83
N LYS A 339 -18.79 -12.19 -6.73
CA LYS A 339 -17.58 -11.76 -5.99
C LYS A 339 -17.51 -12.43 -4.62
N ALA A 340 -18.35 -11.99 -3.68
CA ALA A 340 -18.37 -12.53 -2.31
C ALA A 340 -18.55 -14.06 -2.26
N PHE A 341 -19.47 -14.60 -3.07
CA PHE A 341 -19.79 -16.03 -3.08
C PHE A 341 -19.06 -16.82 -4.19
N ALA A 342 -18.10 -16.21 -4.88
CA ALA A 342 -17.35 -16.79 -6.03
C ALA A 342 -18.22 -17.32 -7.20
N MET A 343 -19.52 -17.00 -7.28
CA MET A 343 -20.47 -17.53 -8.27
C MET A 343 -20.38 -16.81 -9.64
N THR A 344 -19.18 -16.64 -10.20
CA THR A 344 -18.94 -15.86 -11.43
C THR A 344 -19.69 -16.39 -12.65
N GLY A 345 -19.61 -17.71 -12.88
CA GLY A 345 -20.23 -18.42 -14.01
C GLY A 345 -21.74 -18.59 -13.90
N TRP A 346 -22.32 -18.46 -12.71
CA TRP A 346 -23.76 -18.59 -12.47
C TRP A 346 -24.58 -17.40 -12.98
N ARG A 347 -23.90 -16.29 -13.31
CA ARG A 347 -24.52 -15.06 -13.86
C ARG A 347 -25.69 -14.54 -13.02
N LEU A 348 -25.55 -14.47 -11.70
CA LEU A 348 -26.59 -13.97 -10.80
C LEU A 348 -26.20 -12.65 -10.12
N GLY A 349 -27.13 -11.70 -10.10
CA GLY A 349 -27.01 -10.44 -9.36
C GLY A 349 -28.38 -9.78 -9.21
N TYR A 350 -28.42 -8.65 -8.51
CA TYR A 350 -29.67 -7.96 -8.22
C TYR A 350 -29.52 -6.44 -8.16
N LEU A 351 -30.66 -5.76 -8.20
CA LEU A 351 -30.86 -4.34 -7.99
C LEU A 351 -31.86 -4.19 -6.83
N ALA A 352 -31.58 -3.33 -5.86
CA ALA A 352 -32.51 -2.95 -4.79
C ALA A 352 -32.74 -1.43 -4.79
N GLY A 353 -33.92 -0.96 -4.36
CA GLY A 353 -34.19 0.48 -4.25
C GLY A 353 -35.67 0.86 -4.25
N PRO A 354 -36.02 2.09 -4.66
CA PRO A 354 -37.39 2.58 -4.67
C PRO A 354 -38.30 1.75 -5.58
N LYS A 355 -39.41 1.26 -5.03
CA LYS A 355 -40.37 0.36 -5.70
C LYS A 355 -40.78 0.83 -7.11
N HIS A 356 -40.98 2.14 -7.28
CA HIS A 356 -41.41 2.72 -8.56
C HIS A 356 -40.32 2.64 -9.65
N ILE A 357 -39.04 2.75 -9.28
CA ILE A 357 -37.91 2.64 -10.21
C ILE A 357 -37.58 1.17 -10.46
N VAL A 358 -37.62 0.32 -9.43
CA VAL A 358 -37.44 -1.14 -9.57
C VAL A 358 -38.50 -1.74 -10.51
N ALA A 359 -39.75 -1.25 -10.44
CA ALA A 359 -40.79 -1.61 -11.40
C ALA A 359 -40.49 -1.15 -12.84
N ALA A 360 -39.81 -0.01 -13.03
CA ALA A 360 -39.36 0.44 -14.35
C ALA A 360 -38.21 -0.45 -14.88
N CYS A 361 -37.21 -0.74 -14.06
CA CYS A 361 -36.13 -1.69 -14.37
C CYS A 361 -36.67 -3.08 -14.73
N SER A 362 -37.71 -3.55 -14.04
CA SER A 362 -38.37 -4.83 -14.32
C SER A 362 -39.07 -4.85 -15.69
N LYS A 363 -39.75 -3.76 -16.07
CA LYS A 363 -40.32 -3.59 -17.42
C LYS A 363 -39.24 -3.61 -18.50
N LEU A 364 -38.13 -2.90 -18.28
CA LEU A 364 -36.96 -2.94 -19.18
C LEU A 364 -36.36 -4.35 -19.27
N GLN A 365 -36.23 -5.06 -18.15
CA GLN A 365 -35.74 -6.44 -18.13
C GLN A 365 -36.56 -7.33 -19.07
N GLY A 366 -37.89 -7.27 -18.98
CA GLY A 366 -38.79 -8.09 -19.81
C GLY A 366 -38.66 -7.88 -21.32
N GLN A 367 -38.00 -6.81 -21.79
CA GLN A 367 -37.72 -6.58 -23.22
C GLN A 367 -36.33 -7.09 -23.66
N VAL A 368 -35.44 -7.40 -22.72
CA VAL A 368 -34.03 -7.75 -22.98
C VAL A 368 -33.68 -9.17 -22.54
N SER A 369 -34.31 -9.69 -21.48
CA SER A 369 -34.20 -11.10 -21.08
C SER A 369 -35.44 -11.57 -20.33
N SER A 370 -35.81 -12.84 -20.50
CA SER A 370 -36.94 -13.49 -19.81
C SER A 370 -36.71 -13.75 -18.30
N GLY A 371 -35.89 -12.92 -17.63
CA GLY A 371 -35.44 -13.08 -16.25
C GLY A 371 -34.04 -13.70 -16.12
N ALA A 372 -33.66 -14.01 -14.87
CA ALA A 372 -32.43 -14.73 -14.52
C ALA A 372 -32.70 -16.23 -14.34
N SER A 373 -31.70 -17.09 -14.60
CA SER A 373 -31.83 -18.54 -14.49
C SER A 373 -32.38 -18.97 -13.13
N SER A 374 -33.48 -19.73 -13.10
CA SER A 374 -34.11 -20.23 -11.86
C SER A 374 -33.19 -21.17 -11.08
N ILE A 375 -32.32 -21.91 -11.78
CA ILE A 375 -31.31 -22.77 -11.17
C ILE A 375 -30.26 -21.91 -10.47
N ALA A 376 -29.79 -20.83 -11.11
CA ALA A 376 -28.89 -19.88 -10.48
C ALA A 376 -29.54 -19.20 -9.27
N GLN A 377 -30.80 -18.78 -9.37
CA GLN A 377 -31.55 -18.21 -8.24
C GLN A 377 -31.63 -19.17 -7.04
N LYS A 378 -31.89 -20.47 -7.27
CA LYS A 378 -31.87 -21.48 -6.20
C LYS A 378 -30.48 -21.62 -5.55
N ALA A 379 -29.41 -21.57 -6.34
CA ALA A 379 -28.05 -21.56 -5.80
C ALA A 379 -27.73 -20.26 -5.03
N GLY A 380 -28.27 -19.11 -5.46
CA GLY A 380 -28.17 -17.84 -4.74
C GLY A 380 -28.89 -17.86 -3.39
N VAL A 381 -30.09 -18.46 -3.30
CA VAL A 381 -30.78 -18.68 -2.02
C VAL A 381 -29.95 -19.57 -1.10
N ALA A 382 -29.37 -20.66 -1.61
CA ALA A 382 -28.48 -21.52 -0.83
C ALA A 382 -27.21 -20.78 -0.35
N ALA A 383 -26.66 -19.87 -1.18
CA ALA A 383 -25.50 -19.06 -0.83
C ALA A 383 -25.81 -18.03 0.28
N LEU A 384 -26.99 -17.39 0.25
CA LEU A 384 -27.47 -16.54 1.36
C LEU A 384 -27.72 -17.35 2.64
N GLY A 385 -28.15 -18.60 2.50
CA GLY A 385 -28.33 -19.55 3.61
C GLY A 385 -27.05 -20.08 4.26
N LEU A 386 -25.85 -19.64 3.83
CA LEU A 386 -24.57 -19.95 4.49
C LEU A 386 -24.32 -19.10 5.74
N GLY A 387 -25.31 -18.30 6.16
CA GLY A 387 -25.21 -17.33 7.24
C GLY A 387 -24.77 -15.94 6.75
N LYS A 388 -24.72 -15.00 7.69
CA LYS A 388 -24.41 -13.58 7.45
C LYS A 388 -23.14 -13.42 6.60
N ALA A 389 -23.27 -12.63 5.52
CA ALA A 389 -22.20 -12.38 4.53
C ALA A 389 -21.58 -13.64 3.88
N GLY A 390 -22.26 -14.80 3.94
CA GLY A 390 -21.75 -16.08 3.45
C GLY A 390 -20.89 -16.86 4.46
N GLY A 391 -20.91 -16.46 5.73
CA GLY A 391 -20.34 -17.22 6.84
C GLY A 391 -18.82 -17.41 6.78
N GLU A 392 -18.36 -18.53 7.34
CA GLU A 392 -16.93 -18.86 7.45
C GLU A 392 -16.24 -18.94 6.09
N THR A 393 -16.90 -19.48 5.06
CA THR A 393 -16.34 -19.64 3.71
C THR A 393 -15.93 -18.29 3.08
N VAL A 394 -16.73 -17.24 3.26
CA VAL A 394 -16.39 -15.91 2.76
C VAL A 394 -15.30 -15.28 3.63
N ALA A 395 -15.34 -15.46 4.96
CA ALA A 395 -14.31 -14.98 5.86
C ALA A 395 -12.92 -15.58 5.55
N GLU A 396 -12.84 -16.88 5.25
CA GLU A 396 -11.60 -17.55 4.82
C GLU A 396 -11.07 -16.97 3.50
N MET A 397 -11.95 -16.76 2.51
CA MET A 397 -11.57 -16.14 1.23
C MET A 397 -11.03 -14.73 1.43
N VAL A 398 -11.68 -13.92 2.26
CA VAL A 398 -11.26 -12.54 2.57
C VAL A 398 -9.93 -12.53 3.33
N LYS A 399 -9.71 -13.45 4.27
CA LYS A 399 -8.40 -13.64 4.92
C LYS A 399 -7.30 -13.95 3.90
N ALA A 400 -7.53 -14.90 2.99
CA ALA A 400 -6.56 -15.26 1.96
C ALA A 400 -6.29 -14.10 0.98
N TYR A 401 -7.29 -13.28 0.65
CA TYR A 401 -7.09 -12.07 -0.14
C TYR A 401 -6.34 -10.98 0.63
N ARG A 402 -6.57 -10.82 1.93
CA ARG A 402 -5.82 -9.89 2.80
C ARG A 402 -4.33 -10.22 2.80
N GLU A 403 -3.97 -11.48 3.05
CA GLU A 403 -2.57 -11.93 3.06
C GLU A 403 -1.84 -11.65 1.73
N ARG A 404 -2.54 -11.84 0.60
CA ARG A 404 -2.02 -11.55 -0.74
C ARG A 404 -1.91 -10.05 -1.02
N ARG A 405 -2.90 -9.27 -0.58
CA ARG A 405 -2.89 -7.80 -0.63
C ARG A 405 -1.71 -7.24 0.15
N ASP A 406 -1.52 -7.68 1.39
CA ASP A 406 -0.43 -7.25 2.27
C ASP A 406 0.94 -7.58 1.68
N PHE A 407 1.09 -8.78 1.09
CA PHE A 407 2.30 -9.16 0.36
C PHE A 407 2.61 -8.21 -0.82
N LEU A 408 1.62 -7.91 -1.67
CA LEU A 408 1.83 -7.02 -2.82
C LEU A 408 2.08 -5.57 -2.38
N VAL A 409 1.27 -5.06 -1.46
CA VAL A 409 1.38 -3.71 -0.88
C VAL A 409 2.78 -3.46 -0.33
N LYS A 410 3.33 -4.41 0.45
CA LYS A 410 4.72 -4.33 0.91
C LYS A 410 5.71 -4.28 -0.25
N ASN A 411 5.64 -5.25 -1.16
CA ASN A 411 6.66 -5.39 -2.20
C ASN A 411 6.66 -4.26 -3.23
N PHE A 412 5.51 -3.63 -3.51
CA PHE A 412 5.41 -2.48 -4.42
C PHE A 412 5.74 -1.15 -3.75
N ARG A 413 5.47 -0.96 -2.44
CA ARG A 413 5.96 0.22 -1.68
C ARG A 413 7.49 0.31 -1.65
N GLU A 414 8.16 -0.83 -1.69
CA GLU A 414 9.62 -0.93 -1.77
C GLU A 414 10.17 -0.71 -3.20
N MET A 415 9.33 -0.53 -4.22
CA MET A 415 9.80 -0.25 -5.59
C MET A 415 9.86 1.25 -5.86
N GLU A 416 11.06 1.73 -6.18
CA GLU A 416 11.29 3.11 -6.60
C GLU A 416 10.42 3.50 -7.81
N GLY A 417 9.97 4.76 -7.89
CA GLY A 417 9.14 5.28 -8.98
C GLY A 417 7.70 4.73 -9.03
N VAL A 418 7.36 3.74 -8.22
CA VAL A 418 6.01 3.16 -8.12
C VAL A 418 5.23 3.88 -7.02
N LYS A 419 4.01 4.34 -7.30
CA LYS A 419 3.10 4.84 -6.25
C LYS A 419 1.92 3.88 -6.11
N ILE A 420 1.52 3.61 -4.86
CA ILE A 420 0.37 2.76 -4.56
C ILE A 420 -0.52 3.46 -3.53
N SER A 421 -1.83 3.24 -3.64
CA SER A 421 -2.72 3.33 -2.47
C SER A 421 -2.96 1.94 -1.89
N GLU A 422 -3.37 1.86 -0.62
CA GLU A 422 -3.63 0.58 0.06
C GLU A 422 -5.11 0.15 -0.12
N PRO A 423 -5.38 -1.01 -0.78
CA PRO A 423 -6.73 -1.51 -0.92
C PRO A 423 -7.35 -1.85 0.44
N GLN A 424 -8.50 -1.26 0.71
CA GLN A 424 -9.32 -1.47 1.90
C GLN A 424 -10.39 -2.54 1.69
N GLY A 425 -10.69 -2.90 0.44
CA GLY A 425 -11.57 -3.99 0.05
C GLY A 425 -11.33 -4.43 -1.40
N ALA A 426 -12.26 -5.21 -1.94
CA ALA A 426 -12.13 -5.91 -3.24
C ALA A 426 -10.83 -6.73 -3.35
N PHE A 427 -10.49 -7.22 -4.55
CA PHE A 427 -9.28 -8.04 -4.79
C PHE A 427 -8.33 -7.47 -5.88
N TYR A 428 -8.29 -6.14 -5.98
CA TYR A 428 -7.47 -5.42 -6.95
C TYR A 428 -6.53 -4.44 -6.28
N LEU A 429 -5.40 -4.21 -6.93
CA LEU A 429 -4.43 -3.18 -6.60
C LEU A 429 -4.24 -2.31 -7.85
N PHE A 430 -4.37 -1.00 -7.72
CA PHE A 430 -4.21 -0.03 -8.81
C PHE A 430 -2.95 0.80 -8.54
N ILE A 431 -1.99 0.71 -9.45
CA ILE A 431 -0.59 1.09 -9.21
C ILE A 431 -0.15 2.09 -10.25
N ASP A 432 0.32 3.25 -9.81
CA ASP A 432 0.94 4.27 -10.65
C ASP A 432 2.37 3.85 -11.02
N PHE A 433 2.62 3.72 -12.33
CA PHE A 433 3.92 3.41 -12.92
C PHE A 433 4.46 4.56 -13.79
N SER A 434 3.89 5.76 -13.69
CA SER A 434 4.15 6.87 -14.62
C SER A 434 5.63 7.31 -14.65
N ALA A 435 6.38 7.07 -13.58
CA ALA A 435 7.82 7.35 -13.51
C ALA A 435 8.64 6.57 -14.56
N TYR A 436 8.11 5.44 -15.04
CA TYR A 436 8.73 4.59 -16.05
C TYR A 436 8.28 4.92 -17.47
N TYR A 437 7.34 5.84 -17.67
CA TYR A 437 6.89 6.19 -19.01
C TYR A 437 7.93 7.06 -19.70
N GLY A 438 8.10 6.84 -21.01
CA GLY A 438 9.24 7.32 -21.74
C GLY A 438 10.49 6.42 -21.67
N SER A 439 10.48 5.35 -20.87
CA SER A 439 11.63 4.44 -20.85
C SER A 439 11.78 3.70 -22.17
N GLU A 440 13.00 3.53 -22.67
CA GLU A 440 13.26 2.64 -23.80
C GLU A 440 13.66 1.27 -23.27
N ALA A 441 12.85 0.27 -23.58
CA ALA A 441 13.01 -1.10 -23.12
C ALA A 441 13.75 -1.95 -24.17
N GLU A 442 14.89 -2.53 -23.79
CA GLU A 442 15.71 -3.32 -24.70
C GLU A 442 14.91 -4.46 -25.36
N GLY A 443 14.98 -4.54 -26.69
CA GLY A 443 14.26 -5.53 -27.49
C GLY A 443 12.73 -5.38 -27.54
N PHE A 444 12.14 -4.34 -26.93
CA PHE A 444 10.71 -4.01 -26.99
C PHE A 444 10.45 -2.62 -27.62
N GLY A 445 11.26 -1.63 -27.26
CA GLY A 445 11.14 -0.24 -27.70
C GLY A 445 10.56 0.68 -26.61
N LEU A 446 9.99 1.80 -27.05
CA LEU A 446 9.52 2.87 -26.16
C LEU A 446 8.27 2.47 -25.34
N ILE A 447 8.39 2.50 -24.02
CA ILE A 447 7.27 2.56 -23.08
C ILE A 447 6.71 3.99 -23.11
N LYS A 448 5.41 4.14 -23.38
CA LYS A 448 4.73 5.44 -23.55
C LYS A 448 3.69 5.74 -22.48
N ASP A 449 3.02 4.69 -22.01
CA ASP A 449 1.71 4.71 -21.37
C ASP A 449 1.47 3.40 -20.61
N SER A 450 0.34 3.26 -19.90
CA SER A 450 0.02 2.04 -19.15
C SER A 450 -0.14 0.81 -20.06
N SER A 451 -0.65 1.02 -21.27
CA SER A 451 -0.87 -0.03 -22.28
C SER A 451 0.43 -0.65 -22.79
N SER A 452 1.39 0.17 -23.21
CA SER A 452 2.71 -0.28 -23.66
C SER A 452 3.56 -0.88 -22.54
N LEU A 453 3.44 -0.39 -21.30
CA LEU A 453 4.10 -1.01 -20.16
C LEU A 453 3.52 -2.39 -19.82
N ALA A 454 2.18 -2.55 -19.84
CA ALA A 454 1.54 -3.86 -19.67
C ALA A 454 1.94 -4.86 -20.78
N LEU A 455 2.04 -4.39 -22.02
CA LEU A 455 2.53 -5.19 -23.15
C LEU A 455 4.01 -5.60 -22.98
N TYR A 456 4.86 -4.72 -22.45
CA TYR A 456 6.26 -5.05 -22.13
C TYR A 456 6.37 -6.14 -21.06
N PHE A 457 5.62 -6.01 -19.96
CA PHE A 457 5.56 -7.04 -18.91
C PHE A 457 5.03 -8.38 -19.44
N LEU A 458 4.07 -8.35 -20.37
CA LEU A 458 3.55 -9.56 -21.02
C LEU A 458 4.58 -10.19 -21.95
N ASP A 459 5.11 -9.44 -22.92
CA ASP A 459 6.03 -9.93 -23.95
C ASP A 459 7.35 -10.45 -23.34
N LYS A 460 8.06 -9.60 -22.60
CA LYS A 460 9.41 -9.90 -22.11
C LYS A 460 9.44 -10.72 -20.82
N PHE A 461 8.41 -10.60 -19.98
CA PHE A 461 8.40 -11.22 -18.64
C PHE A 461 7.26 -12.21 -18.42
N GLN A 462 6.32 -12.36 -19.36
CA GLN A 462 5.18 -13.26 -19.25
C GLN A 462 4.37 -12.97 -17.96
N VAL A 463 4.06 -11.68 -17.73
CA VAL A 463 3.19 -11.20 -16.66
C VAL A 463 2.05 -10.40 -17.28
N ALA A 464 0.86 -11.00 -17.35
CA ALA A 464 -0.33 -10.31 -17.82
C ALA A 464 -0.89 -9.38 -16.74
N MET A 465 -1.13 -8.12 -17.10
CA MET A 465 -1.80 -7.11 -16.27
C MET A 465 -2.83 -6.37 -17.11
N VAL A 466 -3.70 -5.58 -16.49
CA VAL A 466 -4.68 -4.76 -17.22
C VAL A 466 -4.25 -3.29 -17.17
N PRO A 467 -4.03 -2.63 -18.31
CA PRO A 467 -3.78 -1.19 -18.42
C PRO A 467 -4.80 -0.34 -17.66
N GLY A 468 -4.37 0.85 -17.23
CA GLY A 468 -5.19 1.79 -16.45
C GLY A 468 -6.09 2.67 -17.32
N ASP A 469 -5.71 2.90 -18.58
CA ASP A 469 -6.52 3.60 -19.59
C ASP A 469 -7.96 3.08 -19.67
N ALA A 470 -8.15 1.76 -19.58
CA ALA A 470 -9.44 1.08 -19.57
C ALA A 470 -10.35 1.52 -18.40
N PHE A 471 -9.77 1.95 -17.28
CA PHE A 471 -10.47 2.42 -16.09
C PHE A 471 -10.49 3.95 -15.98
N GLY A 472 -9.97 4.68 -16.97
CA GLY A 472 -9.94 6.14 -17.00
C GLY A 472 -8.71 6.79 -16.37
N ASP A 473 -7.63 6.04 -16.11
CA ASP A 473 -6.35 6.58 -15.61
C ASP A 473 -5.16 5.84 -16.22
N ASP A 474 -4.60 6.42 -17.29
CA ASP A 474 -3.46 5.87 -18.03
C ASP A 474 -2.11 6.01 -17.31
N THR A 475 -2.06 6.57 -16.10
CA THR A 475 -0.85 6.54 -15.24
C THR A 475 -0.68 5.21 -14.50
N CYS A 476 -1.77 4.45 -14.40
CA CYS A 476 -1.88 3.31 -13.52
C CYS A 476 -1.96 1.97 -14.27
N ILE A 477 -1.72 0.86 -13.57
CA ILE A 477 -1.98 -0.51 -14.03
C ILE A 477 -2.78 -1.25 -12.95
N ARG A 478 -3.79 -2.01 -13.34
CA ARG A 478 -4.59 -2.84 -12.42
C ARG A 478 -4.05 -4.26 -12.34
N ILE A 479 -3.70 -4.68 -11.13
CA ILE A 479 -3.31 -6.04 -10.77
C ILE A 479 -4.44 -6.71 -9.98
N SER A 480 -4.72 -7.99 -10.26
CA SER A 480 -5.64 -8.82 -9.50
C SER A 480 -4.88 -9.80 -8.61
N TYR A 481 -5.21 -9.85 -7.32
CA TYR A 481 -4.65 -10.83 -6.38
C TYR A 481 -5.60 -11.99 -6.04
N ALA A 482 -6.65 -12.17 -6.85
CA ALA A 482 -7.45 -13.39 -6.88
C ALA A 482 -6.73 -14.57 -7.60
N THR A 483 -5.49 -14.85 -7.21
CA THR A 483 -4.65 -15.96 -7.68
C THR A 483 -3.78 -16.50 -6.52
N SER A 484 -2.99 -17.55 -6.70
CA SER A 484 -2.13 -18.08 -5.62
C SER A 484 -1.01 -17.11 -5.23
N LEU A 485 -0.56 -17.18 -3.98
CA LEU A 485 0.53 -16.34 -3.49
C LEU A 485 1.85 -16.61 -4.24
N ASP A 486 2.07 -17.84 -4.73
CA ASP A 486 3.27 -18.21 -5.49
C ASP A 486 3.31 -17.55 -6.86
N VAL A 487 2.16 -17.45 -7.55
CA VAL A 487 2.04 -16.68 -8.80
C VAL A 487 2.34 -15.20 -8.55
N LEU A 488 1.86 -14.64 -7.43
CA LEU A 488 2.15 -13.25 -7.05
C LEU A 488 3.64 -13.04 -6.70
N ARG A 489 4.28 -13.97 -5.99
CA ARG A 489 5.73 -13.94 -5.72
C ARG A 489 6.54 -13.96 -7.01
N ALA A 490 6.21 -14.87 -7.94
CA ALA A 490 6.87 -14.96 -9.23
C ALA A 490 6.67 -13.69 -10.09
N ALA A 491 5.46 -13.12 -10.08
CA ALA A 491 5.16 -11.87 -10.78
C ALA A 491 5.95 -10.68 -10.21
N VAL A 492 6.01 -10.51 -8.88
CA VAL A 492 6.78 -9.43 -8.24
C VAL A 492 8.27 -9.48 -8.61
N VAL A 493 8.89 -10.66 -8.57
CA VAL A 493 10.32 -10.82 -8.96
C VAL A 493 10.54 -10.41 -10.43
N LYS A 494 9.65 -10.87 -11.32
CA LYS A 494 9.69 -10.51 -12.74
C LYS A 494 9.51 -9.01 -12.98
N ILE A 495 8.59 -8.36 -12.26
CA ILE A 495 8.33 -6.92 -12.37
C ILE A 495 9.53 -6.10 -11.87
N LYS A 496 10.14 -6.45 -10.71
CA LYS A 496 11.35 -5.78 -10.22
C LYS A 496 12.47 -5.80 -11.27
N LYS A 497 12.74 -6.99 -11.83
CA LYS A 497 13.73 -7.20 -12.91
C LYS A 497 13.41 -6.45 -14.20
N ALA A 498 12.13 -6.34 -14.56
CA ALA A 498 11.69 -5.61 -15.74
C ALA A 498 11.88 -4.09 -15.60
N LEU A 499 11.75 -3.56 -14.39
CA LEU A 499 11.88 -2.13 -14.12
C LEU A 499 13.33 -1.68 -13.93
N GLU A 500 14.25 -2.57 -13.50
CA GLU A 500 15.68 -2.30 -13.33
C GLU A 500 16.37 -1.54 -14.49
N PRO A 501 16.35 -2.02 -15.75
CA PRO A 501 17.00 -1.32 -16.86
C PRO A 501 16.29 -0.02 -17.25
N LEU A 502 15.01 0.13 -16.91
CA LEU A 502 14.21 1.33 -17.21
C LEU A 502 14.53 2.51 -16.28
N ARG A 503 15.44 2.35 -15.31
CA ARG A 503 15.80 3.41 -14.31
C ARG A 503 16.74 4.49 -14.84
N ALA A 504 17.38 4.32 -16.00
CA ALA A 504 18.27 5.31 -16.61
C ALA A 504 17.56 6.58 -17.15
N THR A 505 16.26 6.72 -16.86
CA THR A 505 15.32 7.51 -17.66
C THR A 505 14.92 8.82 -17.02
N ALA A 506 15.26 9.10 -15.76
CA ALA A 506 14.98 10.40 -15.13
C ALA A 506 15.52 11.60 -15.93
N GLY A 507 16.68 11.47 -16.58
CA GLY A 507 17.18 12.47 -17.53
C GLY A 507 16.38 12.52 -18.84
N ILE A 508 15.95 11.37 -19.36
CA ILE A 508 15.15 11.30 -20.60
C ILE A 508 13.73 11.86 -20.36
N ASN A 509 13.16 11.63 -19.19
CA ASN A 509 11.87 12.17 -18.75
C ASN A 509 11.97 13.68 -18.54
N ALA A 510 13.05 14.17 -17.92
CA ALA A 510 13.33 15.60 -17.87
C ALA A 510 13.39 16.26 -19.27
N ILE A 511 13.87 15.54 -20.31
CA ILE A 511 13.80 16.03 -21.69
C ILE A 511 12.34 16.06 -22.20
N ARG A 512 11.56 14.99 -21.98
CA ARG A 512 10.16 14.89 -22.43
C ARG A 512 9.21 15.87 -21.74
N ASP A 513 9.38 16.06 -20.44
CA ASP A 513 8.60 16.95 -19.59
C ASP A 513 8.92 18.44 -19.84
N GLY A 514 9.78 18.74 -20.81
CA GLY A 514 10.15 20.12 -21.18
C GLY A 514 11.13 20.79 -20.19
N PHE A 515 11.81 20.03 -19.33
CA PHE A 515 12.82 20.53 -18.37
C PHE A 515 14.17 20.87 -19.03
N THR A 516 14.11 21.33 -20.30
CA THR A 516 15.24 21.66 -21.18
C THR A 516 15.67 23.13 -21.10
N ARG A 517 14.99 23.94 -20.27
CA ARG A 517 15.27 25.36 -20.06
C ARG A 517 16.31 25.59 -18.96
N TYR A 518 16.83 26.82 -18.87
CA TYR A 518 17.76 27.21 -17.81
C TYR A 518 17.19 26.95 -16.41
N SER A 519 18.04 26.40 -15.54
CA SER A 519 17.78 26.26 -14.11
C SER A 519 18.51 27.37 -13.33
N LEU A 520 18.34 27.42 -12.01
CA LEU A 520 19.14 28.30 -11.16
C LEU A 520 20.63 27.96 -11.32
N ASN A 521 21.49 28.97 -11.43
CA ASN A 521 22.94 28.80 -11.57
C ASN A 521 23.58 27.98 -10.44
N ALA A 522 23.00 28.00 -9.23
CA ALA A 522 23.44 27.19 -8.10
C ALA A 522 23.02 25.70 -8.18
N GLY A 523 22.08 25.38 -9.06
CA GLY A 523 21.37 24.10 -9.14
C GLY A 523 19.91 24.18 -8.71
N ILE A 524 19.08 23.26 -9.21
CA ILE A 524 17.68 23.10 -8.83
C ILE A 524 17.57 22.81 -7.33
N THR A 525 16.53 23.36 -6.69
CA THR A 525 16.35 23.26 -5.23
C THR A 525 16.29 21.81 -4.75
N GLU A 526 15.49 20.99 -5.43
CA GLU A 526 15.33 19.54 -5.21
C GLU A 526 16.65 18.76 -5.12
N LEU A 527 17.61 19.05 -6.02
CA LEU A 527 18.92 18.40 -6.02
C LEU A 527 19.80 18.91 -4.86
N ARG A 528 19.75 20.20 -4.56
CA ARG A 528 20.50 20.77 -3.42
C ARG A 528 19.98 20.21 -2.10
N GLU A 529 18.66 20.09 -1.94
CA GLU A 529 18.02 19.43 -0.78
C GLU A 529 18.36 17.94 -0.70
N ALA A 530 18.41 17.22 -1.82
CA ALA A 530 18.84 15.82 -1.84
C ALA A 530 20.32 15.66 -1.42
N ILE A 531 21.20 16.57 -1.86
CA ILE A 531 22.60 16.62 -1.42
C ILE A 531 22.69 16.94 0.09
N CYS A 532 21.90 17.89 0.60
CA CYS A 532 21.83 18.19 2.04
C CYS A 532 21.47 16.94 2.86
N ARG A 533 20.41 16.21 2.48
CA ARG A 533 20.01 14.96 3.17
C ARG A 533 21.11 13.91 3.13
N LYS A 534 21.73 13.68 1.97
CA LYS A 534 22.86 12.75 1.83
C LYS A 534 24.02 13.11 2.77
N LEU A 535 24.39 14.39 2.84
CA LEU A 535 25.50 14.85 3.69
C LEU A 535 25.17 14.69 5.18
N GLU A 536 23.92 14.92 5.58
CA GLU A 536 23.45 14.70 6.95
C GLU A 536 23.42 13.20 7.31
N GLU A 537 22.75 12.38 6.51
CA GLU A 537 22.51 10.94 6.77
C GLU A 537 23.77 10.07 6.68
N GLU A 538 24.79 10.49 5.91
CA GLU A 538 25.97 9.67 5.59
C GLU A 538 27.28 10.24 6.11
N ASN A 539 27.41 11.58 6.14
CA ASN A 539 28.65 12.26 6.53
C ASN A 539 28.53 12.99 7.88
N GLY A 540 27.32 13.09 8.45
CA GLY A 540 27.05 13.82 9.69
C GLY A 540 27.08 15.34 9.52
N LEU A 541 26.73 15.85 8.33
CA LEU A 541 26.91 17.24 7.93
C LEU A 541 25.59 17.91 7.52
N SER A 542 24.95 18.58 8.47
CA SER A 542 23.77 19.41 8.22
C SER A 542 24.18 20.71 7.51
N TYR A 543 23.84 20.83 6.22
CA TYR A 543 24.03 22.03 5.40
C TYR A 543 22.69 22.58 4.93
N ALA A 544 22.54 23.91 4.83
CA ALA A 544 21.41 24.52 4.14
C ALA A 544 21.57 24.47 2.60
N PRO A 545 20.49 24.49 1.80
CA PRO A 545 20.60 24.44 0.34
C PRO A 545 21.36 25.61 -0.32
N ASP A 546 21.61 26.72 0.38
CA ASP A 546 22.44 27.83 -0.09
C ASP A 546 23.93 27.71 0.29
N GLN A 547 24.28 26.64 1.02
CA GLN A 547 25.65 26.15 1.23
C GLN A 547 26.04 25.05 0.22
N ILE A 548 25.15 24.71 -0.74
CA ILE A 548 25.41 23.74 -1.80
C ILE A 548 25.44 24.43 -3.18
N LEU A 549 26.48 24.16 -3.97
CA LEU A 549 26.63 24.59 -5.36
C LEU A 549 26.80 23.38 -6.28
N VAL A 550 25.89 23.19 -7.23
CA VAL A 550 25.95 22.14 -8.26
C VAL A 550 26.72 22.63 -9.48
N SER A 551 27.65 21.83 -9.99
CA SER A 551 28.62 22.18 -11.04
C SER A 551 28.76 21.07 -12.11
N ASN A 552 29.46 21.32 -13.23
CA ASN A 552 29.67 20.36 -14.33
C ASN A 552 30.72 19.26 -14.01
N GLY A 553 30.50 18.57 -12.88
CA GLY A 553 31.40 17.60 -12.27
C GLY A 553 32.39 18.25 -11.29
N ALA A 554 32.89 17.44 -10.36
CA ALA A 554 33.80 17.85 -9.28
C ALA A 554 35.00 18.70 -9.74
N LYS A 555 35.55 18.49 -10.95
CA LYS A 555 36.66 19.31 -11.48
C LYS A 555 36.32 20.81 -11.57
N GLN A 556 35.06 21.17 -11.84
CA GLN A 556 34.61 22.57 -11.82
C GLN A 556 34.49 23.08 -10.38
N SER A 557 33.93 22.28 -9.47
CA SER A 557 33.84 22.58 -8.03
C SER A 557 35.22 22.89 -7.43
N LEU A 558 36.22 22.05 -7.72
CA LEU A 558 37.61 22.23 -7.29
C LEU A 558 38.18 23.57 -7.79
N LEU A 559 38.07 23.85 -9.10
CA LEU A 559 38.59 25.09 -9.69
C LEU A 559 37.93 26.33 -9.05
N GLN A 560 36.61 26.32 -8.87
CA GLN A 560 35.90 27.43 -8.26
C GLN A 560 36.28 27.62 -6.80
N ALA A 561 36.44 26.55 -6.03
CA ALA A 561 36.94 26.62 -4.66
C ALA A 561 38.34 27.25 -4.59
N VAL A 562 39.27 26.82 -5.46
CA VAL A 562 40.62 27.40 -5.51
C VAL A 562 40.57 28.90 -5.88
N LEU A 563 39.85 29.28 -6.95
CA LEU A 563 39.70 30.67 -7.40
C LEU A 563 38.93 31.58 -6.42
N ALA A 564 38.01 31.03 -5.61
CA ALA A 564 37.24 31.80 -4.64
C ALA A 564 38.00 32.02 -3.32
N VAL A 565 38.97 31.15 -3.00
CA VAL A 565 39.71 31.18 -1.73
C VAL A 565 41.08 31.84 -1.89
N CYS A 566 41.79 31.58 -2.98
CA CYS A 566 43.18 31.99 -3.19
C CYS A 566 43.28 33.36 -3.87
N SER A 567 44.42 34.03 -3.68
CA SER A 567 44.80 35.27 -4.36
C SER A 567 46.25 35.19 -4.86
N PRO A 568 46.66 36.08 -5.78
CA PRO A 568 48.03 36.10 -6.28
C PRO A 568 49.08 36.12 -5.16
N GLY A 569 49.98 35.14 -5.17
CA GLY A 569 51.04 34.99 -4.16
C GLY A 569 50.66 34.22 -2.88
N ASP A 570 49.42 33.72 -2.75
CA ASP A 570 49.07 32.71 -1.74
C ASP A 570 49.71 31.34 -2.08
N GLU A 571 49.78 30.45 -1.09
CA GLU A 571 50.29 29.08 -1.22
C GLU A 571 49.17 28.05 -1.06
N VAL A 572 49.13 27.07 -1.98
CA VAL A 572 48.22 25.92 -1.95
C VAL A 572 49.02 24.67 -1.61
N ILE A 573 48.76 24.09 -0.44
CA ILE A 573 49.46 22.92 0.08
C ILE A 573 48.84 21.65 -0.51
N ILE A 574 49.65 20.81 -1.17
CA ILE A 574 49.19 19.62 -1.89
C ILE A 574 50.09 18.43 -1.54
N PRO A 575 49.59 17.38 -0.87
CA PRO A 575 50.32 16.12 -0.71
C PRO A 575 50.51 15.42 -2.07
N ALA A 576 51.73 15.01 -2.40
CA ALA A 576 51.99 14.13 -3.54
C ALA A 576 52.08 12.66 -3.06
N PRO A 577 51.52 11.68 -3.79
CA PRO A 577 50.91 11.81 -5.11
C PRO A 577 49.50 12.43 -5.11
N TYR A 578 49.19 13.26 -6.11
CA TYR A 578 47.95 14.05 -6.21
C TYR A 578 47.21 13.87 -7.53
N TRP A 579 45.93 14.29 -7.59
CA TRP A 579 45.22 14.41 -8.86
C TRP A 579 45.77 15.59 -9.67
N VAL A 580 46.15 15.30 -10.92
CA VAL A 580 46.90 16.17 -11.86
C VAL A 580 46.35 17.59 -12.07
N SER A 581 45.10 17.86 -11.68
CA SER A 581 44.50 19.20 -11.84
C SER A 581 44.78 20.14 -10.66
N TYR A 582 45.17 19.66 -9.48
CA TYR A 582 45.32 20.51 -8.28
C TYR A 582 46.42 21.56 -8.44
N THR A 583 47.58 21.17 -8.98
CA THR A 583 48.71 22.07 -9.23
C THR A 583 48.39 23.15 -10.25
N GLU A 584 47.72 22.77 -11.35
CA GLU A 584 47.36 23.70 -12.42
C GLU A 584 46.22 24.64 -12.00
N GLN A 585 45.29 24.17 -11.17
CA GLN A 585 44.23 25.02 -10.60
C GLN A 585 44.80 26.05 -9.61
N ALA A 586 45.81 25.68 -8.81
CA ALA A 586 46.53 26.63 -7.97
C ALA A 586 47.23 27.71 -8.81
N ARG A 587 47.99 27.32 -9.84
CA ARG A 587 48.67 28.27 -10.74
C ARG A 587 47.69 29.16 -11.50
N LEU A 588 46.51 28.66 -11.88
CA LEU A 588 45.46 29.44 -12.55
C LEU A 588 44.82 30.50 -11.62
N ALA A 589 45.02 30.41 -10.31
CA ALA A 589 44.66 31.43 -9.33
C ALA A 589 45.83 32.34 -8.93
N ASP A 590 46.92 32.33 -9.71
CA ASP A 590 48.21 32.97 -9.40
C ASP A 590 48.81 32.55 -8.03
N ALA A 591 48.40 31.39 -7.54
CA ALA A 591 48.86 30.81 -6.28
C ALA A 591 49.97 29.77 -6.51
N THR A 592 50.86 29.62 -5.53
CA THR A 592 52.00 28.71 -5.61
C THR A 592 51.61 27.33 -5.07
N PRO A 593 51.63 26.25 -5.88
CA PRO A 593 51.45 24.90 -5.36
C PRO A 593 52.69 24.45 -4.57
N VAL A 594 52.53 24.27 -3.26
CA VAL A 594 53.56 23.76 -2.34
C VAL A 594 53.35 22.26 -2.18
N ILE A 595 54.21 21.47 -2.82
CA ILE A 595 54.10 20.01 -2.83
C ILE A 595 54.74 19.42 -1.57
N ILE A 596 54.03 18.49 -0.92
CA ILE A 596 54.56 17.68 0.19
C ILE A 596 54.66 16.23 -0.27
N PRO A 597 55.86 15.71 -0.59
CA PRO A 597 56.03 14.30 -0.94
C PRO A 597 55.67 13.38 0.23
N THR A 598 54.80 12.41 -0.02
CA THR A 598 54.51 11.30 0.90
C THR A 598 55.26 10.04 0.46
N LYS A 599 55.19 8.95 1.23
CA LYS A 599 55.94 7.72 0.95
C LYS A 599 55.03 6.51 0.83
N ILE A 600 55.38 5.58 -0.06
CA ILE A 600 54.69 4.30 -0.22
C ILE A 600 54.67 3.47 1.09
N SER A 601 55.70 3.59 1.94
CA SER A 601 55.77 2.96 3.27
C SER A 601 54.67 3.42 4.22
N ASP A 602 54.22 4.67 4.06
CA ASP A 602 53.21 5.32 4.89
C ASP A 602 51.85 5.31 4.17
N ASN A 603 51.67 4.39 3.21
CA ASN A 603 50.54 4.31 2.29
C ASN A 603 50.23 5.63 1.58
N PHE A 604 51.25 6.43 1.27
CA PHE A 604 51.12 7.76 0.67
C PHE A 604 50.22 8.75 1.45
N LEU A 605 50.12 8.59 2.77
CA LEU A 605 49.35 9.48 3.62
C LEU A 605 50.21 10.69 4.06
N LEU A 606 49.59 11.87 4.17
CA LEU A 606 50.25 13.08 4.65
C LEU A 606 50.65 12.92 6.13
N ASN A 607 51.96 12.99 6.40
CA ASN A 607 52.50 13.09 7.75
C ASN A 607 52.20 14.48 8.35
N PRO A 608 51.55 14.58 9.52
CA PRO A 608 51.21 15.86 10.15
C PRO A 608 52.42 16.74 10.44
N LYS A 609 53.59 16.16 10.74
CA LYS A 609 54.82 16.93 10.97
C LYS A 609 55.34 17.60 9.70
N ASP A 610 55.23 16.90 8.57
CA ASP A 610 55.66 17.44 7.28
C ASP A 610 54.72 18.56 6.83
N LEU A 611 53.40 18.42 7.10
CA LEU A 611 52.43 19.52 6.96
C LEU A 611 52.83 20.74 7.80
N GLU A 612 52.98 20.59 9.12
CA GLU A 612 53.29 21.70 10.04
C GLU A 612 54.61 22.41 9.66
N SER A 613 55.61 21.67 9.17
CA SER A 613 56.89 22.22 8.69
C SER A 613 56.79 23.04 7.39
N LYS A 614 55.69 22.93 6.64
CA LYS A 614 55.48 23.56 5.33
C LYS A 614 54.47 24.70 5.36
N LEU A 615 53.80 24.94 6.49
CA LEU A 615 52.88 26.06 6.64
C LEU A 615 53.64 27.37 6.85
N THR A 616 53.24 28.39 6.10
CA THR A 616 53.77 29.75 6.16
C THR A 616 52.62 30.75 6.35
N GLU A 617 52.93 32.05 6.52
CA GLU A 617 51.92 33.10 6.52
C GLU A 617 51.15 33.24 5.20
N LYS A 618 51.69 32.71 4.08
CA LYS A 618 51.06 32.68 2.76
C LYS A 618 50.19 31.45 2.52
N SER A 619 50.32 30.41 3.36
CA SER A 619 49.52 29.20 3.23
C SER A 619 48.04 29.52 3.37
N ARG A 620 47.26 29.16 2.35
CA ARG A 620 45.88 29.60 2.18
C ARG A 620 44.89 28.45 2.04
N LEU A 621 45.28 27.39 1.33
CA LEU A 621 44.44 26.25 1.05
C LEU A 621 45.24 24.94 1.18
N LEU A 622 44.73 23.99 1.94
CA LEU A 622 45.21 22.60 1.93
C LEU A 622 44.24 21.76 1.08
N ILE A 623 44.75 21.01 0.10
CA ILE A 623 43.93 20.07 -0.67
C ILE A 623 44.16 18.65 -0.15
N LEU A 624 43.08 17.98 0.26
CA LEU A 624 43.07 16.58 0.66
C LEU A 624 42.18 15.78 -0.29
N CYS A 625 42.53 14.51 -0.53
CA CYS A 625 41.72 13.60 -1.34
C CYS A 625 41.64 12.24 -0.64
N SER A 626 40.44 11.80 -0.29
CA SER A 626 40.21 10.56 0.45
C SER A 626 38.84 9.95 0.11
N PRO A 627 38.78 8.71 -0.39
CA PRO A 627 39.87 7.90 -0.92
C PRO A 627 40.64 8.60 -2.07
N SER A 628 41.96 8.43 -2.12
CA SER A 628 42.84 9.20 -3.01
C SER A 628 42.92 8.68 -4.45
N ASN A 629 43.10 9.59 -5.40
CA ASN A 629 43.58 9.34 -6.76
C ASN A 629 44.92 10.08 -6.92
N PRO A 630 46.05 9.36 -7.10
CA PRO A 630 46.15 8.06 -7.75
C PRO A 630 46.21 6.83 -6.84
N THR A 631 46.38 6.98 -5.53
CA THR A 631 46.92 5.91 -4.68
C THR A 631 45.90 4.91 -4.16
N GLY A 632 44.61 5.28 -4.11
CA GLY A 632 43.56 4.50 -3.44
C GLY A 632 43.69 4.48 -1.91
N SER A 633 44.57 5.27 -1.33
CA SER A 633 44.74 5.42 0.13
C SER A 633 43.51 6.07 0.76
N VAL A 634 43.15 5.66 1.97
CA VAL A 634 42.09 6.28 2.77
C VAL A 634 42.71 6.83 4.04
N TYR A 635 42.42 8.10 4.35
CA TYR A 635 42.93 8.71 5.57
C TYR A 635 42.16 8.18 6.80
N PRO A 636 42.82 7.56 7.79
CA PRO A 636 42.18 7.18 9.04
C PRO A 636 41.70 8.43 9.79
N LYS A 637 40.56 8.33 10.49
CA LYS A 637 39.98 9.44 11.28
C LYS A 637 40.99 10.10 12.22
N SER A 638 41.79 9.31 12.94
CA SER A 638 42.81 9.82 13.88
C SER A 638 43.87 10.71 13.20
N LEU A 639 44.26 10.36 11.96
CA LEU A 639 45.22 11.14 11.18
C LEU A 639 44.59 12.45 10.67
N LEU A 640 43.32 12.41 10.25
CA LEU A 640 42.59 13.63 9.89
C LEU A 640 42.38 14.54 11.10
N GLU A 641 42.18 14.00 12.30
CA GLU A 641 42.13 14.77 13.55
C GLU A 641 43.48 15.43 13.89
N GLU A 642 44.62 14.78 13.60
CA GLU A 642 45.94 15.42 13.72
C GLU A 642 46.12 16.57 12.73
N ILE A 643 45.71 16.38 11.47
CA ILE A 643 45.74 17.42 10.43
C ILE A 643 44.80 18.59 10.80
N ALA A 644 43.58 18.30 11.27
CA ALA A 644 42.61 19.31 11.74
C ALA A 644 43.16 20.12 12.91
N ARG A 645 43.84 19.49 13.88
CA ARG A 645 44.52 20.19 14.99
C ARG A 645 45.64 21.12 14.54
N ILE A 646 46.31 20.83 13.42
CA ILE A 646 47.29 21.75 12.83
C ILE A 646 46.56 22.89 12.11
N VAL A 647 45.63 22.58 11.20
CA VAL A 647 44.86 23.58 10.45
C VAL A 647 44.17 24.60 11.38
N ALA A 648 43.61 24.15 12.50
CA ALA A 648 42.97 25.01 13.50
C ALA A 648 43.90 26.10 14.08
N LYS A 649 45.22 25.88 14.14
CA LYS A 649 46.21 26.89 14.59
C LYS A 649 46.42 28.02 13.59
N HIS A 650 46.07 27.81 12.31
CA HIS A 650 46.38 28.74 11.21
C HIS A 650 45.10 29.39 10.67
N PRO A 651 44.68 30.57 11.18
CA PRO A 651 43.35 31.11 10.91
C PRO A 651 43.07 31.43 9.44
N ARG A 652 44.11 31.69 8.63
CA ARG A 652 44.01 31.94 7.18
C ARG A 652 43.72 30.69 6.34
N ILE A 653 44.01 29.49 6.84
CA ILE A 653 43.97 28.25 6.06
C ILE A 653 42.54 27.70 5.99
N MET A 654 42.14 27.38 4.76
CA MET A 654 40.97 26.58 4.40
C MET A 654 41.41 25.18 3.98
N VAL A 655 40.49 24.22 3.99
CA VAL A 655 40.69 22.87 3.43
C VAL A 655 39.73 22.63 2.28
N LEU A 656 40.24 22.13 1.15
CA LEU A 656 39.46 21.58 0.05
C LEU A 656 39.53 20.07 0.15
N SER A 657 38.42 19.44 0.54
CA SER A 657 38.33 17.98 0.69
C SER A 657 37.67 17.38 -0.54
N ASP A 658 38.45 16.73 -1.40
CA ASP A 658 37.92 15.95 -2.52
C ASP A 658 37.56 14.53 -2.03
N GLU A 659 36.25 14.32 -1.85
CA GLU A 659 35.65 13.11 -1.30
C GLU A 659 34.93 12.29 -2.39
N ILE A 660 35.23 12.54 -3.68
CA ILE A 660 34.57 11.94 -4.86
C ILE A 660 34.56 10.40 -4.92
N TYR A 661 35.34 9.73 -4.06
CA TYR A 661 35.42 8.27 -3.97
C TYR A 661 34.81 7.67 -2.69
N GLU A 662 34.14 8.45 -1.83
CA GLU A 662 33.70 8.04 -0.47
C GLU A 662 32.99 6.68 -0.37
N HIS A 663 32.19 6.30 -1.37
CA HIS A 663 31.43 5.04 -1.40
C HIS A 663 32.24 3.88 -2.00
N ILE A 664 33.34 4.15 -2.69
CA ILE A 664 34.24 3.14 -3.25
C ILE A 664 35.33 2.87 -2.22
N ILE A 665 34.96 2.11 -1.19
CA ILE A 665 35.81 1.83 -0.03
C ILE A 665 35.77 0.34 0.36
N TYR A 666 36.90 -0.17 0.84
CA TYR A 666 37.10 -1.58 1.13
C TYR A 666 37.31 -1.80 2.63
N ALA A 667 36.40 -2.54 3.26
CA ALA A 667 36.49 -2.91 4.67
C ALA A 667 37.85 -3.59 4.99
N PRO A 668 38.50 -3.26 6.12
CA PRO A 668 37.95 -2.53 7.27
C PRO A 668 38.07 -0.99 7.21
N ALA A 669 38.54 -0.40 6.11
CA ALA A 669 38.63 1.06 6.01
C ALA A 669 37.24 1.71 6.01
N THR A 670 37.17 2.93 6.56
CA THR A 670 35.96 3.75 6.62
C THR A 670 36.27 5.17 6.17
N HIS A 671 35.32 5.83 5.51
CA HIS A 671 35.46 7.23 5.11
C HIS A 671 35.13 8.14 6.28
N THR A 672 35.78 9.30 6.36
CA THR A 672 35.45 10.37 7.31
C THR A 672 35.53 11.68 6.53
N SER A 673 34.39 12.38 6.43
CA SER A 673 34.39 13.69 5.79
C SER A 673 35.15 14.68 6.64
N PHE A 674 36.04 15.47 6.03
CA PHE A 674 36.94 16.32 6.81
C PHE A 674 36.17 17.44 7.55
N ALA A 675 35.05 17.90 6.96
CA ALA A 675 34.19 18.91 7.54
C ALA A 675 33.47 18.45 8.83
N SER A 676 33.34 17.14 9.09
CA SER A 676 32.65 16.61 10.28
C SER A 676 33.56 16.51 11.51
N LEU A 677 34.82 16.93 11.39
CA LEU A 677 35.76 17.04 12.50
C LEU A 677 35.55 18.36 13.27
N PRO A 678 35.88 18.39 14.58
CA PRO A 678 35.81 19.60 15.39
C PRO A 678 36.51 20.79 14.73
N ASP A 679 35.88 21.96 14.79
CA ASP A 679 36.32 23.24 14.21
C ASP A 679 36.52 23.29 12.68
N MET A 680 36.26 22.20 11.95
CA MET A 680 36.53 22.11 10.51
C MET A 680 35.33 22.44 9.60
N TYR A 681 34.09 22.44 10.09
CA TYR A 681 32.90 22.73 9.28
C TYR A 681 32.99 24.08 8.54
N GLU A 682 33.24 25.18 9.27
CA GLU A 682 33.40 26.53 8.68
C GLU A 682 34.73 26.74 7.93
N ARG A 683 35.62 25.73 7.92
CA ARG A 683 36.95 25.77 7.29
C ARG A 683 37.09 24.81 6.10
N THR A 684 36.05 24.04 5.79
CA THR A 684 36.14 22.98 4.77
C THR A 684 35.21 23.24 3.59
N LEU A 685 35.74 23.01 2.41
CA LEU A 685 35.05 22.97 1.13
C LEU A 685 35.03 21.51 0.68
N THR A 686 33.93 20.81 0.92
CA THR A 686 33.77 19.40 0.53
C THR A 686 33.31 19.33 -0.92
N VAL A 687 34.09 18.66 -1.77
CA VAL A 687 33.81 18.45 -3.18
C VAL A 687 33.54 16.98 -3.46
N ASN A 688 32.48 16.71 -4.21
CA ASN A 688 32.02 15.35 -4.51
C ASN A 688 31.12 15.36 -5.77
N GLY A 689 30.51 14.23 -6.14
CA GLY A 689 29.68 14.12 -7.34
C GLY A 689 29.44 12.71 -7.84
N PHE A 690 28.84 12.64 -9.03
CA PHE A 690 28.13 11.43 -9.48
C PHE A 690 28.95 10.52 -10.38
N SER A 691 30.09 11.00 -10.88
CA SER A 691 30.88 10.30 -11.89
C SER A 691 31.63 9.05 -11.41
N LYS A 692 31.68 8.77 -10.11
CA LYS A 692 32.40 7.63 -9.54
C LYS A 692 31.46 6.62 -8.90
N ALA A 693 30.87 6.95 -7.75
CA ALA A 693 29.96 6.05 -7.04
C ALA A 693 28.77 5.61 -7.91
N PHE A 694 28.16 6.54 -8.66
CA PHE A 694 26.99 6.27 -9.51
C PHE A 694 27.33 6.02 -10.98
N ALA A 695 28.62 5.85 -11.33
CA ALA A 695 29.12 5.67 -12.71
C ALA A 695 28.70 6.76 -13.74
N MET A 696 28.17 7.91 -13.31
CA MET A 696 27.64 8.97 -14.18
C MET A 696 28.76 9.86 -14.79
N THR A 697 29.72 9.25 -15.48
CA THR A 697 30.94 9.92 -16.00
C THR A 697 30.63 10.95 -17.10
N GLY A 698 29.82 10.56 -18.09
CA GLY A 698 29.42 11.41 -19.22
C GLY A 698 28.39 12.49 -18.90
N TRP A 699 27.64 12.34 -17.79
CA TRP A 699 26.61 13.30 -17.37
C TRP A 699 27.16 14.61 -16.82
N ARG A 700 28.45 14.64 -16.45
CA ARG A 700 29.15 15.82 -15.94
C ARG A 700 28.44 16.49 -14.77
N LEU A 701 28.13 15.75 -13.70
CA LEU A 701 27.48 16.30 -12.50
C LEU A 701 28.34 16.12 -11.24
N GLY A 702 28.43 17.19 -10.45
CA GLY A 702 29.08 17.20 -9.13
C GLY A 702 28.69 18.42 -8.33
N TYR A 703 29.17 18.53 -7.10
CA TYR A 703 28.82 19.62 -6.20
C TYR A 703 29.98 20.08 -5.32
N LEU A 704 29.77 21.22 -4.68
CA LEU A 704 30.59 21.83 -3.62
C LEU A 704 29.67 22.11 -2.43
N ALA A 705 30.08 21.71 -1.23
CA ALA A 705 29.43 22.06 0.03
C ALA A 705 30.43 22.82 0.94
N GLY A 706 29.95 23.78 1.73
CA GLY A 706 30.81 24.51 2.68
C GLY A 706 30.26 25.86 3.14
N PRO A 707 31.11 26.78 3.63
CA PRO A 707 30.69 28.08 4.16
C PRO A 707 29.93 28.92 3.14
N LYS A 708 28.73 29.37 3.51
CA LYS A 708 27.79 30.11 2.65
C LYS A 708 28.44 31.28 1.88
N HIS A 709 29.35 32.01 2.52
CA HIS A 709 30.02 33.17 1.92
C HIS A 709 30.98 32.77 0.78
N ILE A 710 31.64 31.61 0.87
CA ILE A 710 32.52 31.08 -0.18
C ILE A 710 31.68 30.40 -1.27
N VAL A 711 30.66 29.63 -0.91
CA VAL A 711 29.73 29.02 -1.86
C VAL A 711 29.05 30.09 -2.73
N ALA A 712 28.69 31.23 -2.15
CA ALA A 712 28.19 32.39 -2.90
C ALA A 712 29.25 33.00 -3.85
N ALA A 713 30.53 33.03 -3.48
CA ALA A 713 31.62 33.46 -4.37
C ALA A 713 31.83 32.48 -5.53
N CYS A 714 31.88 31.17 -5.26
CA CYS A 714 31.92 30.12 -6.27
C CYS A 714 30.72 30.20 -7.23
N SER A 715 29.53 30.49 -6.71
CA SER A 715 28.32 30.65 -7.53
C SER A 715 28.43 31.88 -8.46
N LYS A 716 28.97 33.01 -7.99
CA LYS A 716 29.27 34.19 -8.83
C LYS A 716 30.25 33.84 -9.95
N LEU A 717 31.34 33.11 -9.64
CA LEU A 717 32.29 32.63 -10.64
C LEU A 717 31.61 31.69 -11.66
N GLN A 718 30.75 30.77 -11.20
CA GLN A 718 29.99 29.87 -12.09
C GLN A 718 29.10 30.63 -13.07
N GLY A 719 28.46 31.71 -12.61
CA GLY A 719 27.61 32.56 -13.45
C GLY A 719 28.37 33.21 -14.62
N GLN A 720 29.68 33.43 -14.48
CA GLN A 720 30.53 33.99 -15.56
C GLN A 720 31.17 32.92 -16.45
N VAL A 721 31.25 31.66 -16.00
CA VAL A 721 32.00 30.58 -16.68
C VAL A 721 31.11 29.54 -17.34
N SER A 722 30.00 29.13 -16.72
CA SER A 722 29.12 28.08 -17.28
C SER A 722 27.61 28.29 -17.08
N SER A 723 27.19 29.34 -16.37
CA SER A 723 25.77 29.62 -16.02
C SER A 723 25.03 28.55 -15.20
N GLY A 724 25.69 27.43 -14.87
CA GLY A 724 25.11 26.31 -14.12
C GLY A 724 25.61 24.95 -14.62
N ALA A 725 24.98 23.88 -14.11
CA ALA A 725 25.10 22.52 -14.61
C ALA A 725 23.87 22.13 -15.47
N SER A 726 24.00 21.15 -16.37
CA SER A 726 22.89 20.68 -17.21
C SER A 726 21.64 20.32 -16.40
N SER A 727 20.48 20.94 -16.69
CA SER A 727 19.20 20.68 -16.00
C SER A 727 18.78 19.21 -16.05
N ILE A 728 19.07 18.57 -17.18
CA ILE A 728 18.81 17.15 -17.44
C ILE A 728 19.70 16.26 -16.58
N ALA A 729 21.00 16.58 -16.48
CA ALA A 729 21.90 15.86 -15.59
C ALA A 729 21.48 16.03 -14.12
N GLN A 730 21.05 17.23 -13.72
CA GLN A 730 20.59 17.50 -12.36
C GLN A 730 19.39 16.62 -11.98
N LYS A 731 18.39 16.44 -12.86
CA LYS A 731 17.26 15.53 -12.63
C LYS A 731 17.70 14.05 -12.52
N ALA A 732 18.65 13.62 -13.35
CA ALA A 732 19.25 12.29 -13.20
C ALA A 732 20.04 12.14 -11.87
N GLY A 733 20.66 13.22 -11.39
CA GLY A 733 21.33 13.27 -10.07
C GLY A 733 20.37 13.15 -8.88
N VAL A 734 19.16 13.72 -8.97
CA VAL A 734 18.11 13.52 -7.94
C VAL A 734 17.75 12.03 -7.85
N ALA A 735 17.49 11.38 -8.98
CA ALA A 735 17.20 9.95 -9.02
C ALA A 735 18.38 9.11 -8.51
N ALA A 736 19.62 9.46 -8.84
CA ALA A 736 20.80 8.77 -8.33
C ALA A 736 20.90 8.82 -6.79
N LEU A 737 20.59 9.95 -6.16
CA LEU A 737 20.48 10.04 -4.69
C LEU A 737 19.22 9.35 -4.13
N GLY A 738 18.21 9.08 -4.97
CA GLY A 738 16.98 8.35 -4.65
C GLY A 738 17.17 6.83 -4.49
N LEU A 739 18.26 6.27 -5.03
CA LEU A 739 18.61 4.84 -4.95
C LEU A 739 18.85 4.32 -3.51
N GLY A 740 18.83 5.20 -2.51
CA GLY A 740 19.04 4.91 -1.10
C GLY A 740 20.48 5.16 -0.65
N LYS A 741 20.73 4.91 0.65
CA LYS A 741 22.01 5.19 1.30
C LYS A 741 23.20 4.55 0.56
N ALA A 742 24.23 5.36 0.31
CA ALA A 742 25.42 5.05 -0.49
C ALA A 742 25.13 4.55 -1.92
N GLY A 743 23.94 4.84 -2.47
CA GLY A 743 23.47 4.37 -3.78
C GLY A 743 22.96 2.92 -3.80
N GLY A 744 22.66 2.35 -2.64
CA GLY A 744 21.96 1.06 -2.52
C GLY A 744 22.74 -0.14 -3.04
N GLU A 745 22.00 -1.18 -3.45
CA GLU A 745 22.56 -2.47 -3.87
C GLU A 745 23.45 -2.35 -5.13
N THR A 746 23.08 -1.50 -6.09
CA THR A 746 23.84 -1.29 -7.34
C THR A 746 25.26 -0.79 -7.08
N VAL A 747 25.45 0.15 -6.15
CA VAL A 747 26.79 0.63 -5.79
C VAL A 747 27.55 -0.45 -4.99
N ALA A 748 26.87 -1.17 -4.09
CA ALA A 748 27.48 -2.26 -3.33
C ALA A 748 28.01 -3.40 -4.24
N GLU A 749 27.27 -3.78 -5.29
CA GLU A 749 27.71 -4.75 -6.30
C GLU A 749 28.92 -4.25 -7.09
N MET A 750 28.93 -2.98 -7.52
CA MET A 750 30.07 -2.37 -8.20
C MET A 750 31.33 -2.39 -7.31
N VAL A 751 31.19 -2.00 -6.04
CA VAL A 751 32.31 -1.98 -5.07
C VAL A 751 32.82 -3.39 -4.78
N LYS A 752 31.94 -4.39 -4.68
CA LYS A 752 32.32 -5.81 -4.57
C LYS A 752 33.15 -6.26 -5.78
N ALA A 753 32.74 -5.91 -6.99
CA ALA A 753 33.47 -6.25 -8.21
C ALA A 753 34.83 -5.53 -8.30
N TYR A 754 34.93 -4.26 -7.86
CA TYR A 754 36.21 -3.56 -7.77
C TYR A 754 37.14 -4.15 -6.70
N ARG A 755 36.60 -4.61 -5.56
CA ARG A 755 37.39 -5.31 -4.54
C ARG A 755 38.03 -6.59 -5.07
N GLU A 756 37.26 -7.43 -5.78
CA GLU A 756 37.80 -8.66 -6.38
C GLU A 756 38.97 -8.37 -7.35
N ARG A 757 38.80 -7.34 -8.19
CA ARG A 757 39.82 -6.91 -9.16
C ARG A 757 41.07 -6.34 -8.47
N ARG A 758 40.88 -5.54 -7.41
CA ARG A 758 41.95 -5.07 -6.53
C ARG A 758 42.72 -6.25 -5.94
N ASP A 759 42.03 -7.19 -5.31
CA ASP A 759 42.64 -8.32 -4.59
C ASP A 759 43.46 -9.19 -5.54
N PHE A 760 42.94 -9.45 -6.75
CA PHE A 760 43.68 -10.12 -7.82
C PHE A 760 44.97 -9.39 -8.22
N LEU A 761 44.90 -8.08 -8.47
CA LEU A 761 46.06 -7.30 -8.91
C LEU A 761 47.09 -7.13 -7.79
N VAL A 762 46.67 -6.77 -6.58
CA VAL A 762 47.55 -6.59 -5.42
C VAL A 762 48.33 -7.87 -5.13
N LYS A 763 47.67 -9.03 -5.18
CA LYS A 763 48.36 -10.32 -5.09
C LYS A 763 49.42 -10.46 -6.18
N ASN A 764 49.05 -10.28 -7.45
CA ASN A 764 49.95 -10.53 -8.57
C ASN A 764 51.14 -9.57 -8.65
N PHE A 765 51.00 -8.32 -8.21
CA PHE A 765 52.09 -7.33 -8.17
C PHE A 765 53.01 -7.52 -6.96
N ARG A 766 52.49 -7.92 -5.79
CA ARG A 766 53.32 -8.30 -4.62
C ARG A 766 54.25 -9.49 -4.90
N GLU A 767 53.89 -10.33 -5.86
CA GLU A 767 54.69 -11.50 -6.30
C GLU A 767 55.74 -11.14 -7.37
N MET A 768 55.82 -9.89 -7.85
CA MET A 768 56.83 -9.47 -8.84
C MET A 768 58.08 -8.91 -8.13
N GLU A 769 59.24 -9.44 -8.46
CA GLU A 769 60.53 -8.93 -7.98
C GLU A 769 60.72 -7.44 -8.36
N GLY A 770 61.29 -6.62 -7.48
CA GLY A 770 61.53 -5.19 -7.75
C GLY A 770 60.30 -4.28 -7.73
N VAL A 771 59.07 -4.81 -7.74
CA VAL A 771 57.82 -4.03 -7.69
C VAL A 771 57.40 -3.77 -6.24
N LYS A 772 57.09 -2.52 -5.89
CA LYS A 772 56.52 -2.18 -4.56
C LYS A 772 55.11 -1.61 -4.69
N ILE A 773 54.24 -1.98 -3.75
CA ILE A 773 52.82 -1.63 -3.80
C ILE A 773 52.23 -1.41 -2.41
N SER A 774 51.59 -0.25 -2.23
CA SER A 774 50.66 0.00 -1.12
C SER A 774 49.28 -0.57 -1.49
N GLU A 775 48.59 -1.21 -0.53
CA GLU A 775 47.27 -1.79 -0.79
C GLU A 775 46.19 -0.72 -0.69
N PRO A 776 45.45 -0.42 -1.78
CA PRO A 776 44.45 0.63 -1.75
C PRO A 776 43.26 0.21 -0.89
N GLN A 777 42.83 1.14 -0.06
CA GLN A 777 41.71 1.01 0.86
C GLN A 777 40.41 1.54 0.26
N GLY A 778 40.48 2.26 -0.86
CA GLY A 778 39.34 2.71 -1.64
C GLY A 778 39.73 3.13 -3.06
N ALA A 779 38.82 3.84 -3.73
CA ALA A 779 38.85 4.15 -5.16
C ALA A 779 39.05 2.88 -6.04
N PHE A 780 39.42 3.05 -7.31
CA PHE A 780 39.68 1.95 -8.24
C PHE A 780 41.05 2.03 -8.92
N TYR A 781 42.05 2.50 -8.17
CA TYR A 781 43.43 2.69 -8.65
C TYR A 781 44.45 1.91 -7.83
N LEU A 782 45.55 1.55 -8.49
CA LEU A 782 46.82 1.20 -7.88
C LEU A 782 47.85 2.25 -8.30
N PHE A 783 48.74 2.60 -7.37
CA PHE A 783 49.92 3.40 -7.65
C PHE A 783 51.12 2.58 -7.20
N ILE A 784 51.92 2.14 -8.18
CA ILE A 784 52.87 1.04 -8.02
C ILE A 784 54.26 1.54 -8.37
N ASP A 785 55.20 1.36 -7.46
CA ASP A 785 56.62 1.70 -7.63
C ASP A 785 57.30 0.64 -8.52
N PHE A 786 57.88 1.13 -9.62
CA PHE A 786 58.66 0.34 -10.59
C PHE A 786 60.11 0.85 -10.71
N SER A 787 60.58 1.68 -9.77
CA SER A 787 61.88 2.37 -9.89
C SER A 787 63.09 1.43 -9.95
N ALA A 788 62.92 0.17 -9.51
CA ALA A 788 63.95 -0.88 -9.60
C ALA A 788 64.34 -1.24 -11.05
N TYR A 789 63.51 -0.89 -12.04
CA TYR A 789 63.73 -1.14 -13.47
C TYR A 789 64.27 0.10 -14.22
N TYR A 790 64.54 1.20 -13.53
CA TYR A 790 65.08 2.40 -14.17
C TYR A 790 66.60 2.27 -14.32
N GLY A 791 67.11 2.63 -15.49
CA GLY A 791 68.47 2.33 -15.93
C GLY A 791 68.59 1.04 -16.76
N SER A 792 67.52 0.25 -16.92
CA SER A 792 67.53 -0.93 -17.80
C SER A 792 67.40 -0.54 -19.28
N GLU A 793 68.23 -1.13 -20.13
CA GLU A 793 68.11 -1.00 -21.60
C GLU A 793 67.13 -2.06 -22.13
N ALA A 794 66.02 -1.64 -22.75
CA ALA A 794 64.99 -2.54 -23.25
C ALA A 794 65.19 -2.85 -24.74
N GLU A 795 65.34 -4.13 -25.11
CA GLU A 795 65.60 -4.56 -26.49
C GLU A 795 64.53 -4.04 -27.47
N GLY A 796 64.98 -3.39 -28.54
CA GLY A 796 64.12 -2.80 -29.57
C GLY A 796 63.30 -1.58 -29.13
N PHE A 797 63.50 -1.05 -27.92
CA PHE A 797 62.86 0.17 -27.41
C PHE A 797 63.89 1.24 -26.99
N GLY A 798 64.91 0.85 -26.23
CA GLY A 798 65.93 1.73 -25.66
C GLY A 798 65.87 1.84 -24.13
N LEU A 799 66.59 2.82 -23.58
CA LEU A 799 66.69 3.06 -22.13
C LEU A 799 65.35 3.35 -21.45
N ILE A 800 65.03 2.57 -20.42
CA ILE A 800 63.99 2.88 -19.43
C ILE A 800 64.62 3.76 -18.35
N LYS A 801 64.17 5.02 -18.21
CA LYS A 801 64.80 6.04 -17.34
C LYS A 801 63.88 6.65 -16.28
N ASP A 802 62.56 6.53 -16.47
CA ASP A 802 61.52 7.19 -15.70
C ASP A 802 60.17 6.45 -15.87
N SER A 803 59.14 6.86 -15.14
CA SER A 803 57.80 6.24 -15.25
C SER A 803 57.17 6.42 -16.63
N SER A 804 57.47 7.55 -17.30
CA SER A 804 57.01 7.87 -18.66
C SER A 804 57.57 6.91 -19.72
N SER A 805 58.88 6.66 -19.73
CA SER A 805 59.53 5.72 -20.65
C SER A 805 59.11 4.27 -20.38
N LEU A 806 58.93 3.86 -19.12
CA LEU A 806 58.41 2.53 -18.78
C LEU A 806 56.94 2.35 -19.23
N ALA A 807 56.07 3.35 -19.04
CA ALA A 807 54.69 3.32 -19.51
C ALA A 807 54.60 3.24 -21.04
N LEU A 808 55.48 3.95 -21.76
CA LEU A 808 55.60 3.86 -23.22
C LEU A 808 56.11 2.49 -23.67
N TYR A 809 57.05 1.87 -22.95
CA TYR A 809 57.54 0.51 -23.24
C TYR A 809 56.44 -0.55 -23.11
N PHE A 810 55.66 -0.52 -22.03
CA PHE A 810 54.50 -1.40 -21.84
C PHE A 810 53.46 -1.21 -22.96
N LEU A 811 53.26 0.03 -23.43
CA LEU A 811 52.33 0.31 -24.53
C LEU A 811 52.85 -0.20 -25.87
N ASP A 812 54.07 0.17 -26.27
CA ASP A 812 54.66 -0.17 -27.57
C ASP A 812 54.85 -1.69 -27.73
N LYS A 813 55.62 -2.31 -26.82
CA LYS A 813 56.02 -3.71 -26.96
C LYS A 813 54.96 -4.71 -26.51
N PHE A 814 54.14 -4.35 -25.52
CA PHE A 814 53.19 -5.29 -24.90
C PHE A 814 51.72 -4.90 -25.06
N GLN A 815 51.43 -3.73 -25.62
CA GLN A 815 50.06 -3.25 -25.85
C GLN A 815 49.28 -3.19 -24.52
N VAL A 816 49.89 -2.56 -23.51
CA VAL A 816 49.29 -2.25 -22.20
C VAL A 816 49.41 -0.75 -21.93
N ALA A 817 48.29 -0.03 -21.99
CA ALA A 817 48.25 1.39 -21.68
C ALA A 817 48.19 1.63 -20.16
N MET A 818 49.09 2.47 -19.65
CA MET A 818 49.20 2.84 -18.24
C MET A 818 49.44 4.36 -18.15
N VAL A 819 49.30 4.97 -16.96
CA VAL A 819 49.56 6.41 -16.80
C VAL A 819 50.81 6.59 -15.92
N PRO A 820 51.84 7.31 -16.39
CA PRO A 820 53.07 7.52 -15.62
C PRO A 820 52.83 8.34 -14.34
N GLY A 821 53.73 8.19 -13.37
CA GLY A 821 53.62 8.75 -12.03
C GLY A 821 54.09 10.20 -11.91
N ASP A 822 54.96 10.63 -12.82
CA ASP A 822 55.41 12.02 -12.98
C ASP A 822 54.23 13.03 -12.97
N ALA A 823 53.16 12.71 -13.72
CA ALA A 823 51.94 13.50 -13.82
C ALA A 823 51.18 13.65 -12.49
N PHE A 824 51.38 12.73 -11.54
CA PHE A 824 50.78 12.76 -10.20
C PHE A 824 51.77 13.26 -9.13
N GLY A 825 52.99 13.65 -9.50
CA GLY A 825 54.02 14.17 -8.60
C GLY A 825 54.96 13.13 -7.98
N ASP A 826 54.99 11.89 -8.49
CA ASP A 826 55.93 10.85 -8.05
C ASP A 826 56.32 9.94 -9.22
N ASP A 827 57.46 10.25 -9.84
CA ASP A 827 58.00 9.57 -11.02
C ASP A 827 58.62 8.19 -10.72
N THR A 828 58.60 7.70 -9.47
CA THR A 828 58.95 6.30 -9.16
C THR A 828 57.84 5.31 -9.53
N CYS A 829 56.62 5.82 -9.70
CA CYS A 829 55.41 5.03 -9.73
C CYS A 829 54.69 5.06 -11.08
N ILE A 830 53.78 4.11 -11.30
CA ILE A 830 52.83 4.10 -12.42
C ILE A 830 51.41 3.86 -11.88
N ARG A 831 50.42 4.61 -12.40
CA ARG A 831 49.01 4.44 -12.03
C ARG A 831 48.28 3.45 -12.94
N ILE A 832 47.65 2.45 -12.33
CA ILE A 832 46.73 1.50 -12.98
C ILE A 832 45.30 1.77 -12.52
N SER A 833 44.32 1.70 -13.43
CA SER A 833 42.89 1.75 -13.13
C SER A 833 42.25 0.37 -13.33
N TYR A 834 41.63 -0.20 -12.30
CA TYR A 834 41.02 -1.54 -12.35
C TYR A 834 39.49 -1.53 -12.53
N ALA A 835 38.95 -0.45 -13.11
CA ALA A 835 37.55 -0.35 -13.48
C ALA A 835 37.11 -1.30 -14.64
N THR A 836 38.06 -1.90 -15.37
CA THR A 836 37.80 -2.84 -16.49
C THR A 836 37.53 -4.29 -16.02
N SER A 837 37.21 -5.21 -16.93
CA SER A 837 36.91 -6.62 -16.60
C SER A 837 38.12 -7.37 -16.06
N LEU A 838 37.87 -8.41 -15.25
CA LEU A 838 38.93 -9.21 -14.65
C LEU A 838 39.78 -9.95 -15.70
N ASP A 839 39.23 -10.33 -16.84
CA ASP A 839 39.96 -11.01 -17.92
C ASP A 839 40.95 -10.07 -18.61
N VAL A 840 40.57 -8.81 -18.83
CA VAL A 840 41.50 -7.77 -19.32
C VAL A 840 42.64 -7.55 -18.31
N LEU A 841 42.33 -7.55 -17.01
CA LEU A 841 43.34 -7.43 -15.96
C LEU A 841 44.27 -8.65 -15.89
N ARG A 842 43.75 -9.88 -16.05
CA ARG A 842 44.55 -11.12 -16.14
C ARG A 842 45.51 -11.05 -17.33
N ALA A 843 45.01 -10.66 -18.51
CA ALA A 843 45.82 -10.50 -19.71
C ALA A 843 46.90 -9.41 -19.55
N ALA A 844 46.56 -8.28 -18.94
CA ALA A 844 47.49 -7.19 -18.65
C ALA A 844 48.61 -7.62 -17.68
N VAL A 845 48.28 -8.33 -16.60
CA VAL A 845 49.28 -8.85 -15.64
C VAL A 845 50.26 -9.82 -16.32
N VAL A 846 49.78 -10.74 -17.17
CA VAL A 846 50.66 -11.67 -17.90
C VAL A 846 51.61 -10.90 -18.84
N LYS A 847 51.10 -9.88 -19.53
CA LYS A 847 51.91 -9.00 -20.39
C LYS A 847 52.94 -8.19 -19.61
N ILE A 848 52.57 -7.64 -18.46
CA ILE A 848 53.48 -6.88 -17.58
C ILE A 848 54.58 -7.79 -17.03
N LYS A 849 54.26 -8.99 -16.53
CA LYS A 849 55.28 -9.95 -16.05
C LYS A 849 56.33 -10.23 -17.15
N LYS A 850 55.88 -10.56 -18.37
CA LYS A 850 56.77 -10.77 -19.53
C LYS A 850 57.59 -9.56 -19.96
N ALA A 851 57.06 -8.36 -19.78
CA ALA A 851 57.76 -7.12 -20.08
C ALA A 851 58.89 -6.81 -19.08
N LEU A 852 58.76 -7.27 -17.83
CA LEU A 852 59.74 -7.06 -16.78
C LEU A 852 60.85 -8.13 -16.76
N GLU A 853 60.57 -9.35 -17.25
CA GLU A 853 61.54 -10.46 -17.36
C GLU A 853 62.92 -10.07 -17.99
N PRO A 854 63.02 -9.33 -19.11
CA PRO A 854 64.30 -8.92 -19.69
C PRO A 854 64.92 -7.71 -18.98
N LEU A 855 64.14 -6.93 -18.23
CA LEU A 855 64.60 -5.74 -17.53
C LEU A 855 65.23 -6.16 -16.20
N ARG A 856 66.55 -6.40 -16.22
CA ARG A 856 67.30 -6.68 -14.99
C ARG A 856 67.13 -5.53 -14.01
N ALA A 857 66.48 -5.80 -12.88
CA ALA A 857 66.40 -4.86 -11.78
C ALA A 857 67.81 -4.46 -11.35
N THR A 858 68.13 -3.17 -11.39
CA THR A 858 69.39 -2.65 -10.89
C THR A 858 69.38 -2.73 -9.37
N VAL A 859 69.96 -3.79 -8.83
CA VAL A 859 70.16 -3.97 -7.39
C VAL A 859 71.02 -2.82 -6.88
N SER A 860 70.37 -1.84 -6.26
CA SER A 860 71.02 -0.75 -5.55
C SER A 860 71.68 -1.29 -4.29
N VAL A 861 73.00 -1.12 -4.21
CA VAL A 861 73.86 -1.40 -3.03
C VAL A 861 73.74 -0.27 -2.02
#